data_AF-A0A6J1F1N1-F1
#
_entry.id   AF-A0A6J1F1N1-F1
#
_cell.length_a   1.000
_cell.length_b   1.000
_cell.length_c   1.000
_cell.angle_alpha   90.00
_cell.angle_beta   90.00
_cell.angle_gamma   90.00
#
_symmetry.space_group_name_H-M   'P 1'
#
loop_
_entity.id
_entity.type
_entity.pdbx_description
1 polymer ?
#
loop_
_entity_poly.entity_id
_entity_poly.type
_entity_poly.pdbx_seq_one_letter_code
_entity_poly.pdbx_strand_id
1 'polypeptide(L)'
;MADHSVGPASFWTQANSLLRKNLTYQKRNMMTNVRLILFPFLLCLLLVLLQSLINNELDKPKYRCGCTCIDTNADGTCEEVCGVQYSTLEQAASCPIESPPEWPPLLQMPAPEFRAVRASFNPFMDLPDESCRRTGTCPATVLFTGTNQSLGEILVGSMVTNSFILNSNNVSGSLAFNVVGSSTMIKDNNFLEPAFASNLPLYNVQLQCTGNSSLTVSVPVMSVEKPKEVICVQGLHLWRNSASEVNDEMYKGFHKGNSEGKVNEILAGFDFLNSNANSFNVSVWYNSSIRNESGYFPPTLLRVPRSVNLATNGYLKNLVGPGTEIPFEFVKEMPKAGSKLRLDLSSLLGTLFFTWVVLQLFPVVLTSLVYEKQQKLRIMMKMHGLGDGPYWLISYAYFLTISAIYMLCFVIFGSVIGLKFFTLNDYSIQVVFYFLYINLQISLAFLTAAWFTNVKTAAVIAYILVFGSGLLGGFLFHFFLEDPSFPNAWIIVLELYPGFALYRGLYEFAQYSFIGNFMGSDGMRWGKLSDELNGMQDVMIIMVVEWLLVLLVAYYVDQISSSGGGKSPLFFLRRFRKKAAASFRLPSLRKQGSKAFVDMEQPDVIQEREKVEQLILEPDTSHAIVCDNLKKVYPGRDGNPEKFAVKGLSLAVPRGECFGMLGPNGAGKTSFISMMIGLTKPSAGTAFVQGLDIWNDMDMIYTNMGVCPQHDLLWEQLTGREHLLFYGRLKNLRGSALTEAVEESLKGVNLYHGGVADKQAGKYSGGMKRRLSVAISLIGDPKVVYMDEPSTGLDPASRNSLWNVVKRAKRDRAIILTTHSMEEAEVLCDRLGIFVDGGLQCIGNPKELKGRYGGSYIFTMTVSANHDVDVENMVKHLSPSASKIYHISGTQKYELPKHEVRIADVFQAVENAKSRFTVFAWGLADTTLEDVFIKVARGAQSFNVLS
;
A
#
# COMPACT_ATOMS: atom_id res chain seq x y z
N MET A 1 -19.83 -46.74 -21.97
CA MET A 1 -19.43 -45.72 -22.95
C MET A 1 -19.93 -44.38 -22.47
N ALA A 2 -19.09 -43.65 -21.73
CA ALA A 2 -19.32 -42.25 -21.41
C ALA A 2 -18.22 -41.47 -22.13
N ASP A 3 -18.63 -40.58 -23.02
CA ASP A 3 -17.77 -39.74 -23.84
C ASP A 3 -17.05 -38.74 -22.91
N HIS A 4 -15.91 -39.15 -22.35
CA HIS A 4 -15.12 -38.30 -21.46
C HIS A 4 -14.54 -37.16 -22.29
N SER A 5 -14.97 -35.94 -22.02
CA SER A 5 -14.56 -34.72 -22.71
C SER A 5 -13.04 -34.51 -22.64
N VAL A 6 -12.29 -34.99 -23.66
CA VAL A 6 -10.82 -34.87 -23.82
C VAL A 6 -10.40 -33.43 -24.22
N GLY A 7 -11.29 -32.45 -24.03
CA GLY A 7 -11.06 -31.05 -24.36
C GLY A 7 -10.53 -30.24 -23.17
N PRO A 8 -9.74 -29.18 -23.43
CA PRO A 8 -9.25 -28.28 -22.39
C PRO A 8 -10.42 -27.65 -21.62
N ALA A 9 -10.23 -27.44 -20.31
CA ALA A 9 -11.26 -26.82 -19.47
C ALA A 9 -11.60 -25.41 -19.99
N SER A 10 -12.89 -25.11 -20.12
CA SER A 10 -13.35 -23.78 -20.54
C SER A 10 -12.94 -22.70 -19.54
N PHE A 11 -12.83 -21.44 -20.01
CA PHE A 11 -12.54 -20.28 -19.17
C PHE A 11 -13.41 -20.23 -17.89
N TRP A 12 -14.73 -20.44 -18.04
CA TRP A 12 -15.68 -20.43 -16.93
C TRP A 12 -15.51 -21.61 -15.97
N THR A 13 -15.10 -22.78 -16.47
CA THR A 13 -14.79 -23.94 -15.63
C THR A 13 -13.59 -23.67 -14.74
N GLN A 14 -12.53 -23.09 -15.33
CA GLN A 14 -11.33 -22.69 -14.60
C GLN A 14 -11.68 -21.60 -13.56
N ALA A 15 -12.44 -20.57 -13.97
CA ALA A 15 -12.88 -19.50 -13.10
C ALA A 15 -13.70 -20.01 -11.90
N ASN A 16 -14.68 -20.90 -12.14
CA ASN A 16 -15.49 -21.52 -11.08
C ASN A 16 -14.64 -22.39 -10.13
N SER A 17 -13.65 -23.12 -10.65
CA SER A 17 -12.76 -23.92 -9.80
C SER A 17 -11.95 -23.05 -8.83
N LEU A 18 -11.40 -21.94 -9.32
CA LEU A 18 -10.62 -20.99 -8.52
C LEU A 18 -11.51 -20.25 -7.51
N LEU A 19 -12.72 -19.84 -7.92
CA LEU A 19 -13.70 -19.22 -7.03
C LEU A 19 -14.05 -20.15 -5.85
N ARG A 20 -14.37 -21.42 -6.14
CA ARG A 20 -14.67 -22.41 -5.09
C ARG A 20 -13.50 -22.63 -4.14
N LYS A 21 -12.28 -22.74 -4.66
CA LYS A 21 -11.06 -22.82 -3.84
C LYS A 21 -10.94 -21.62 -2.92
N ASN A 22 -11.14 -20.40 -3.44
CA ASN A 22 -11.04 -19.17 -2.66
C ASN A 22 -12.13 -19.08 -1.58
N LEU A 23 -13.37 -19.49 -1.89
CA LEU A 23 -14.45 -19.58 -0.90
C LEU A 23 -14.16 -20.59 0.21
N THR A 24 -13.66 -21.78 -0.13
CA THR A 24 -13.27 -22.79 0.87
C THR A 24 -12.13 -22.29 1.75
N TYR A 25 -11.13 -21.64 1.16
CA TYR A 25 -10.03 -21.02 1.88
C TYR A 25 -10.53 -19.98 2.89
N GLN A 26 -11.46 -19.12 2.47
CA GLN A 26 -12.05 -18.09 3.33
C GLN A 26 -12.93 -18.64 4.44
N LYS A 27 -13.76 -19.65 4.15
CA LYS A 27 -14.58 -20.33 5.16
C LYS A 27 -13.72 -20.86 6.32
N ARG A 28 -12.50 -21.32 6.04
CA ARG A 28 -11.56 -21.82 7.05
C ARG A 28 -10.82 -20.71 7.81
N ASN A 29 -10.69 -19.53 7.22
CA ASN A 29 -10.08 -18.34 7.84
C ASN A 29 -11.13 -17.37 8.43
N MET A 30 -12.33 -17.84 8.74
CA MET A 30 -13.44 -17.01 9.22
C MET A 30 -13.07 -16.16 10.45
N MET A 31 -12.29 -16.70 11.39
CA MET A 31 -11.83 -15.94 12.56
C MET A 31 -10.96 -14.73 12.19
N THR A 32 -10.09 -14.87 11.18
CA THR A 32 -9.27 -13.76 10.69
C THR A 32 -10.14 -12.69 10.04
N ASN A 33 -11.16 -13.09 9.27
CA ASN A 33 -12.10 -12.16 8.65
C ASN A 33 -12.95 -11.42 9.69
N VAL A 34 -13.42 -12.13 10.72
CA VAL A 34 -14.17 -11.53 11.83
C VAL A 34 -13.30 -10.49 12.54
N ARG A 35 -12.03 -10.79 12.82
CA ARG A 35 -11.10 -9.83 13.43
C ARG A 35 -10.86 -8.61 12.54
N LEU A 36 -10.76 -8.81 11.22
CA LEU A 36 -10.58 -7.74 10.26
C LEU A 36 -11.80 -6.79 10.25
N ILE A 37 -13.02 -7.34 10.29
CA ILE A 37 -14.28 -6.56 10.35
C ILE A 37 -14.52 -5.93 11.73
N LEU A 38 -14.01 -6.53 12.80
CA LEU A 38 -14.16 -6.02 14.18
C LEU A 38 -13.33 -4.75 14.41
N PHE A 39 -12.20 -4.58 13.72
CA PHE A 39 -11.31 -3.43 13.92
C PHE A 39 -11.99 -2.07 13.65
N PRO A 40 -12.64 -1.84 12.49
CA PRO A 40 -13.42 -0.62 12.26
C PRO A 40 -14.48 -0.37 13.32
N PHE A 41 -15.19 -1.42 13.75
CA PHE A 41 -16.22 -1.32 14.77
C PHE A 41 -15.67 -0.83 16.11
N LEU A 42 -14.54 -1.39 16.57
CA LEU A 42 -13.88 -0.96 17.80
C LEU A 42 -13.40 0.50 17.72
N LEU A 43 -12.91 0.94 16.55
CA LEU A 43 -12.49 2.31 16.36
C LEU A 43 -13.67 3.30 16.36
N CYS A 44 -14.77 2.97 15.67
CA CYS A 44 -15.99 3.78 15.70
C CYS A 44 -16.57 3.86 17.11
N LEU A 45 -16.56 2.75 17.86
CA LEU A 45 -17.00 2.72 19.26
C LEU A 45 -16.11 3.62 20.13
N LEU A 46 -14.79 3.56 19.95
CA LEU A 46 -13.83 4.42 20.67
C LEU A 46 -14.11 5.91 20.39
N LEU A 47 -14.34 6.28 19.13
CA LEU A 47 -14.66 7.66 18.76
C LEU A 47 -15.95 8.15 19.42
N VAL A 48 -16.97 7.30 19.54
CA VAL A 48 -18.22 7.68 20.23
C VAL A 48 -18.06 7.77 21.74
N LEU A 49 -17.29 6.87 22.35
CA LEU A 49 -16.99 6.99 23.77
C LEU A 49 -16.25 8.30 24.07
N LEU A 50 -15.28 8.66 23.22
CA LEU A 50 -14.56 9.92 23.34
C LEU A 50 -15.48 11.14 23.10
N GLN A 51 -16.33 11.07 22.08
CA GLN A 51 -17.33 12.09 21.78
C GLN A 51 -18.31 12.29 22.95
N SER A 52 -18.76 11.20 23.59
CA SER A 52 -19.64 11.25 24.76
C SER A 52 -18.96 11.91 25.95
N LEU A 53 -17.67 11.64 26.16
CA LEU A 53 -16.88 12.24 27.23
C LEU A 53 -16.72 13.75 27.01
N ILE A 54 -16.46 14.15 25.77
CA ILE A 54 -16.31 15.56 25.39
C ILE A 54 -17.65 16.29 25.43
N ASN A 55 -18.74 15.68 24.97
CA ASN A 55 -20.08 16.25 25.10
C ASN A 55 -20.44 16.51 26.57
N ASN A 56 -20.11 15.59 27.48
CA ASN A 56 -20.35 15.77 28.91
C ASN A 56 -19.58 16.98 29.49
N GLU A 57 -18.39 17.27 28.97
CA GLU A 57 -17.62 18.47 29.33
C GLU A 57 -18.18 19.75 28.71
N LEU A 58 -18.62 19.70 27.45
CA LEU A 58 -19.18 20.83 26.72
C LEU A 58 -20.63 21.17 27.15
N ASP A 59 -21.36 20.21 27.73
CA ASP A 59 -22.72 20.41 28.22
C ASP A 59 -22.78 21.08 29.60
N LYS A 60 -21.63 21.40 30.20
CA LYS A 60 -21.55 22.17 31.45
C LYS A 60 -22.24 23.53 31.28
N PRO A 61 -22.87 24.06 32.35
CA PRO A 61 -23.70 25.26 32.30
C PRO A 61 -22.96 26.50 31.75
N LYS A 62 -21.64 26.59 31.92
CA LYS A 62 -20.80 27.67 31.37
C LYS A 62 -20.94 27.87 29.85
N TYR A 63 -21.20 26.80 29.08
CA TYR A 63 -21.29 26.83 27.62
C TYR A 63 -22.72 26.80 27.09
N ARG A 64 -23.72 26.97 27.97
CA ARG A 64 -25.13 27.02 27.61
C ARG A 64 -25.71 28.39 27.96
N CYS A 65 -26.72 28.79 27.20
CA CYS A 65 -27.53 29.93 27.59
C CYS A 65 -28.19 29.65 28.94
N GLY A 66 -28.15 30.61 29.86
CA GLY A 66 -28.84 30.54 31.13
C GLY A 66 -30.35 30.56 30.93
N CYS A 67 -31.03 29.69 31.66
CA CYS A 67 -32.48 29.54 31.62
C CYS A 67 -33.02 29.64 33.03
N THR A 68 -34.18 30.28 33.17
CA THR A 68 -34.93 30.31 34.42
C THR A 68 -36.31 29.73 34.19
N CYS A 69 -36.84 29.13 35.25
CA CYS A 69 -38.20 28.65 35.29
C CYS A 69 -39.12 29.83 35.59
N ILE A 70 -40.05 30.16 34.67
CA ILE A 70 -41.09 31.16 34.91
C ILE A 70 -42.43 30.42 34.93
N ASP A 71 -43.17 30.57 36.01
CA ASP A 71 -44.54 30.04 36.11
C ASP A 71 -45.48 31.07 35.49
N THR A 72 -45.85 30.84 34.23
CA THR A 72 -46.64 31.79 33.42
C THR A 72 -48.12 31.81 33.81
N ASN A 73 -48.63 30.75 34.46
CA ASN A 73 -50.06 30.58 34.77
C ASN A 73 -50.40 30.40 36.25
N ALA A 74 -49.40 30.41 37.17
CA ALA A 74 -49.58 30.13 38.60
C ALA A 74 -50.22 28.75 38.90
N ASP A 75 -50.17 27.84 37.93
CA ASP A 75 -50.65 26.46 38.00
C ASP A 75 -49.53 25.48 38.41
N GLY A 76 -48.32 25.97 38.68
CA GLY A 76 -47.14 25.16 39.00
C GLY A 76 -46.42 24.56 37.78
N THR A 77 -46.86 24.90 36.57
CA THR A 77 -46.21 24.46 35.32
C THR A 77 -45.10 25.42 34.93
N CYS A 78 -43.87 24.98 35.17
CA CYS A 78 -42.65 25.68 34.85
C CYS A 78 -42.39 25.72 33.33
N GLU A 79 -42.47 26.90 32.71
CA GLU A 79 -41.91 27.10 31.37
C GLU A 79 -40.45 27.58 31.51
N GLU A 80 -39.52 26.83 30.91
CA GLU A 80 -38.10 27.17 30.91
C GLU A 80 -37.83 28.26 29.86
N VAL A 81 -37.62 29.49 30.33
CA VAL A 81 -37.31 30.64 29.49
C VAL A 81 -35.81 30.90 29.52
N CYS A 82 -35.16 30.75 28.36
CA CYS A 82 -33.72 30.96 28.19
C CYS A 82 -33.45 32.33 27.56
N GLY A 83 -32.48 33.06 28.08
CA GLY A 83 -32.13 34.37 27.55
C GLY A 83 -30.90 34.97 28.18
N VAL A 84 -30.34 36.00 27.54
CA VAL A 84 -29.14 36.67 28.06
C VAL A 84 -29.39 37.28 29.45
N GLN A 85 -30.64 37.68 29.74
CA GLN A 85 -31.05 38.24 31.03
C GLN A 85 -30.86 37.26 32.21
N TYR A 86 -30.89 35.96 31.94
CA TYR A 86 -30.72 34.89 32.92
C TYR A 86 -29.34 34.23 32.83
N SER A 87 -28.43 34.82 32.05
CA SER A 87 -27.12 34.26 31.72
C SER A 87 -25.99 35.06 32.35
N THR A 88 -24.95 34.37 32.81
CA THR A 88 -23.67 35.00 33.17
C THR A 88 -22.94 35.53 31.93
N LEU A 89 -21.93 36.39 32.13
CA LEU A 89 -21.16 37.02 31.04
C LEU A 89 -20.47 36.00 30.12
N GLU A 90 -20.15 34.80 30.64
CA GLU A 90 -19.59 33.70 29.86
C GLU A 90 -20.65 32.91 29.09
N GLN A 91 -21.86 32.77 29.66
CA GLN A 91 -22.99 32.05 29.05
C GLN A 91 -23.67 32.85 27.94
N ALA A 92 -23.67 34.18 28.06
CA ALA A 92 -24.33 35.11 27.13
C ALA A 92 -23.91 34.90 25.67
N ALA A 93 -22.64 34.49 25.42
CA ALA A 93 -22.14 34.23 24.08
C ALA A 93 -22.86 33.08 23.34
N SER A 94 -23.49 32.18 24.08
CA SER A 94 -24.21 31.00 23.57
C SER A 94 -25.72 31.23 23.43
N CYS A 95 -26.22 32.40 23.84
CA CYS A 95 -27.65 32.74 23.78
C CYS A 95 -28.08 33.28 22.41
N PRO A 96 -29.37 33.15 22.05
CA PRO A 96 -29.95 33.90 20.95
C PRO A 96 -29.99 35.40 21.28
N ILE A 97 -29.66 36.23 20.29
CA ILE A 97 -29.70 37.69 20.35
C ILE A 97 -30.49 38.16 19.14
N GLU A 98 -31.79 38.35 19.31
CA GLU A 98 -32.69 38.78 18.23
C GLU A 98 -32.54 40.27 17.91
N SER A 99 -32.25 41.09 18.92
CA SER A 99 -32.01 42.53 18.78
C SER A 99 -30.73 42.95 19.50
N PRO A 100 -29.57 42.95 18.80
CA PRO A 100 -28.31 43.42 19.36
C PRO A 100 -28.36 44.90 19.76
N PRO A 101 -27.68 45.32 20.85
CA PRO A 101 -27.61 46.71 21.26
C PRO A 101 -26.84 47.58 20.26
N GLU A 102 -27.19 48.86 20.20
CA GLU A 102 -26.53 49.88 19.38
C GLU A 102 -25.43 50.57 20.20
N TRP A 103 -24.18 50.45 19.76
CA TRP A 103 -23.03 51.05 20.45
C TRP A 103 -22.50 52.27 19.69
N PRO A 104 -22.18 53.39 20.36
CA PRO A 104 -21.49 54.50 19.72
C PRO A 104 -20.17 54.04 19.09
N PRO A 105 -19.80 54.54 17.89
CA PRO A 105 -18.55 54.15 17.25
C PRO A 105 -17.34 54.71 18.00
N LEU A 106 -16.36 53.86 18.27
CA LEU A 106 -15.17 54.20 19.05
C LEU A 106 -13.89 54.05 18.23
N LEU A 107 -12.88 54.85 18.55
CA LEU A 107 -11.49 54.63 18.14
C LEU A 107 -10.76 53.68 19.10
N GLN A 108 -9.84 52.88 18.58
CA GLN A 108 -8.90 52.12 19.42
C GLN A 108 -7.82 53.05 19.96
N MET A 109 -7.92 53.43 21.22
CA MET A 109 -6.98 54.35 21.86
C MET A 109 -5.81 53.62 22.51
N PRO A 110 -4.57 54.11 22.35
CA PRO A 110 -3.47 53.70 23.20
C PRO A 110 -3.72 54.07 24.66
N ALA A 111 -3.38 53.16 25.57
CA ALA A 111 -3.41 53.47 27.00
C ALA A 111 -2.42 54.62 27.33
N PRO A 112 -2.69 55.47 28.34
CA PRO A 112 -1.84 56.62 28.67
C PRO A 112 -0.35 56.30 28.81
N GLU A 113 -0.03 55.14 29.38
CA GLU A 113 1.32 54.61 29.58
C GLU A 113 2.03 54.19 28.28
N PHE A 114 1.28 53.92 27.21
CA PHE A 114 1.79 53.42 25.93
C PHE A 114 1.77 54.45 24.80
N ARG A 115 1.14 55.62 24.99
CA ARG A 115 1.09 56.71 23.98
C ARG A 115 2.47 57.13 23.52
N ALA A 116 2.65 57.36 22.21
CA ALA A 116 3.92 57.71 21.60
C ALA A 116 4.59 58.95 22.24
N VAL A 117 5.88 58.80 22.57
CA VAL A 117 6.78 59.84 23.10
C VAL A 117 8.12 59.75 22.39
N ARG A 118 8.96 60.76 22.55
CA ARG A 118 10.34 60.75 22.03
C ARG A 118 11.10 59.51 22.53
N ALA A 119 11.71 58.79 21.60
CA ALA A 119 12.51 57.61 21.88
C ALA A 119 13.71 57.52 20.92
N SER A 120 14.80 56.90 21.36
CA SER A 120 16.06 56.81 20.60
C SER A 120 15.95 56.05 19.27
N PHE A 121 14.96 55.17 19.14
CA PHE A 121 14.73 54.41 17.90
C PHE A 121 13.90 55.16 16.85
N ASN A 122 13.35 56.34 17.17
CA ASN A 122 12.57 57.16 16.25
C ASN A 122 13.35 58.44 15.87
N PRO A 123 13.59 58.73 14.57
CA PRO A 123 14.39 59.89 14.17
C PRO A 123 13.66 61.24 14.33
N PHE A 124 12.35 61.25 14.55
CA PHE A 124 11.54 62.48 14.63
C PHE A 124 11.47 63.04 16.07
N MET A 125 11.70 64.35 16.20
CA MET A 125 11.72 65.07 17.49
C MET A 125 10.42 65.81 17.82
N ASP A 126 9.40 65.65 16.98
CA ASP A 126 8.08 66.30 17.05
C ASP A 126 7.10 65.61 18.02
N LEU A 127 7.47 64.43 18.54
CA LEU A 127 6.77 63.76 19.63
C LEU A 127 6.99 64.45 20.98
N PRO A 128 6.06 64.26 21.95
CA PRO A 128 6.18 64.81 23.30
C PRO A 128 7.25 64.08 24.13
N ASP A 129 7.76 64.73 25.18
CA ASP A 129 8.71 64.13 26.13
C ASP A 129 8.06 63.04 26.99
N GLU A 130 8.84 62.04 27.39
CA GLU A 130 8.38 60.87 28.18
C GLU A 130 7.74 61.27 29.53
N SER A 131 8.02 62.47 30.05
CA SER A 131 7.43 62.99 31.29
C SER A 131 5.90 63.04 31.26
N CYS A 132 5.28 63.18 30.07
CA CYS A 132 3.82 63.19 29.94
C CYS A 132 3.17 61.84 30.27
N ARG A 133 3.90 60.72 30.16
CA ARG A 133 3.38 59.37 30.48
C ARG A 133 3.17 59.23 31.98
N ARG A 134 4.09 59.80 32.77
CA ARG A 134 4.02 59.79 34.23
C ARG A 134 2.83 60.60 34.77
N THR A 135 2.43 61.64 34.05
CA THR A 135 1.29 62.49 34.41
C THR A 135 -0.02 62.07 33.73
N GLY A 136 0.03 61.11 32.80
CA GLY A 136 -1.14 60.64 32.03
C GLY A 136 -1.66 61.66 30.99
N THR A 137 -0.89 62.72 30.73
CA THR A 137 -1.31 63.87 29.88
C THR A 137 -0.80 63.80 28.45
N CYS A 138 -0.10 62.72 28.06
CA CYS A 138 0.40 62.60 26.68
C CYS A 138 -0.74 62.71 25.67
N PRO A 139 -0.56 63.51 24.60
CA PRO A 139 -1.51 63.55 23.50
C PRO A 139 -1.59 62.21 22.77
N ALA A 140 -2.70 61.97 22.10
CA ALA A 140 -2.86 60.84 21.19
C ALA A 140 -2.34 61.24 19.81
N THR A 141 -1.22 60.64 19.39
CA THR A 141 -0.57 60.96 18.11
C THR A 141 -1.32 60.33 16.94
N VAL A 142 -1.60 61.12 15.91
CA VAL A 142 -2.13 60.70 14.61
C VAL A 142 -1.11 61.08 13.54
N LEU A 143 -0.64 60.09 12.78
CA LEU A 143 0.28 60.34 11.66
C LEU A 143 -0.50 60.55 10.37
N PHE A 144 -0.04 61.44 9.51
CA PHE A 144 -0.64 61.58 8.18
C PHE A 144 0.36 61.94 7.10
N THR A 145 0.02 61.58 5.87
CA THR A 145 0.78 61.94 4.66
C THR A 145 -0.19 62.26 3.53
N GLY A 146 0.29 62.93 2.48
CA GLY A 146 -0.54 63.35 1.36
C GLY A 146 0.25 63.97 0.22
N THR A 147 -0.41 64.34 -0.87
CA THR A 147 0.22 65.00 -2.02
C THR A 147 0.74 66.39 -1.68
N ASN A 148 0.03 67.10 -0.80
CA ASN A 148 0.38 68.43 -0.31
C ASN A 148 0.15 68.48 1.21
N GLN A 149 1.15 68.94 1.95
CA GLN A 149 1.10 69.08 3.39
C GLN A 149 -0.07 69.97 3.85
N SER A 150 -0.32 71.10 3.15
CA SER A 150 -1.41 72.01 3.52
C SER A 150 -2.78 71.36 3.39
N LEU A 151 -2.96 70.52 2.35
CA LEU A 151 -4.21 69.78 2.14
C LEU A 151 -4.38 68.72 3.23
N GLY A 152 -3.32 67.96 3.54
CA GLY A 152 -3.34 66.97 4.63
C GLY A 152 -3.68 67.59 5.99
N GLU A 153 -3.09 68.74 6.32
CA GLU A 153 -3.34 69.47 7.56
C GLU A 153 -4.80 69.94 7.67
N ILE A 154 -5.38 70.45 6.57
CA ILE A 154 -6.81 70.82 6.52
C ILE A 154 -7.69 69.58 6.73
N LEU A 155 -7.38 68.48 6.03
CA LEU A 155 -8.17 67.24 6.11
C LEU A 155 -8.15 66.66 7.51
N VAL A 156 -6.98 66.46 8.12
CA VAL A 156 -6.86 65.89 9.47
C VAL A 156 -7.35 66.89 10.53
N GLY A 157 -7.10 68.19 10.35
CA GLY A 157 -7.62 69.25 11.23
C GLY A 157 -9.14 69.28 11.30
N SER A 158 -9.82 68.95 10.20
CA SER A 158 -11.29 68.88 10.13
C SER A 158 -11.90 67.58 10.68
N MET A 159 -11.08 66.58 11.03
CA MET A 159 -11.54 65.30 11.62
C MET A 159 -11.91 65.42 13.08
N VAL A 160 -11.27 66.33 13.83
CA VAL A 160 -11.40 66.44 15.28
C VAL A 160 -12.10 67.75 15.64
N THR A 161 -13.02 67.69 16.60
CA THR A 161 -13.78 68.87 17.05
C THR A 161 -13.06 69.64 18.16
N ASN A 162 -13.36 70.93 18.29
CA ASN A 162 -12.79 71.79 19.34
C ASN A 162 -13.52 71.71 20.69
N SER A 163 -14.75 71.18 20.72
CA SER A 163 -15.59 71.16 21.92
C SER A 163 -16.40 69.88 22.00
N PHE A 164 -16.60 69.38 23.22
CA PHE A 164 -17.47 68.25 23.49
C PHE A 164 -18.93 68.71 23.56
N ILE A 165 -19.79 68.21 22.66
CA ILE A 165 -21.22 68.52 22.65
C ILE A 165 -21.96 67.42 23.41
N LEU A 166 -22.58 67.77 24.55
CA LEU A 166 -23.39 66.84 25.34
C LEU A 166 -24.85 67.25 25.32
N ASN A 167 -25.71 66.36 24.85
CA ASN A 167 -27.15 66.43 25.05
C ASN A 167 -27.55 65.41 26.12
N SER A 168 -28.02 65.88 27.28
CA SER A 168 -28.41 65.03 28.42
C SER A 168 -29.53 64.03 28.08
N ASN A 169 -30.35 64.33 27.07
CA ASN A 169 -31.47 63.47 26.66
C ASN A 169 -31.05 62.35 25.69
N ASN A 170 -29.90 62.50 25.02
CA ASN A 170 -29.37 61.50 24.09
C ASN A 170 -27.85 61.39 24.25
N VAL A 171 -27.46 60.72 25.33
CA VAL A 171 -26.06 60.49 25.70
C VAL A 171 -25.33 59.66 24.64
N SER A 172 -25.92 58.58 24.12
CA SER A 172 -25.30 57.72 23.11
C SER A 172 -25.07 58.45 21.80
N GLY A 173 -26.06 59.21 21.33
CA GLY A 173 -25.92 60.07 20.14
C GLY A 173 -24.87 61.17 20.35
N SER A 174 -24.77 61.72 21.56
CA SER A 174 -23.71 62.69 21.90
C SER A 174 -22.32 62.05 21.81
N LEU A 175 -22.15 60.82 22.32
CA LEU A 175 -20.87 60.10 22.22
C LEU A 175 -20.50 59.75 20.77
N ALA A 176 -21.48 59.46 19.92
CA ALA A 176 -21.26 59.17 18.50
C ALA A 176 -20.86 60.40 17.68
N PHE A 177 -21.42 61.57 18.01
CA PHE A 177 -21.07 62.83 17.37
C PHE A 177 -19.65 63.27 17.71
N ASN A 178 -19.21 63.06 18.96
CA ASN A 178 -17.87 63.39 19.41
C ASN A 178 -16.83 62.31 19.02
N VAL A 179 -15.56 62.69 18.91
CA VAL A 179 -14.48 61.74 18.56
C VAL A 179 -14.04 60.97 19.80
N VAL A 180 -14.78 59.92 20.15
CA VAL A 180 -14.50 59.12 21.36
C VAL A 180 -13.72 57.84 21.02
N GLY A 181 -12.83 57.43 21.91
CA GLY A 181 -12.10 56.17 21.84
C GLY A 181 -11.91 55.51 23.20
N SER A 182 -11.47 54.25 23.20
CA SER A 182 -11.21 53.47 24.42
C SER A 182 -9.92 52.67 24.31
N SER A 183 -9.21 52.52 25.43
CA SER A 183 -8.02 51.69 25.55
C SER A 183 -8.29 50.23 25.95
N THR A 184 -9.56 49.87 26.11
CA THR A 184 -9.96 48.50 26.40
C THR A 184 -9.59 47.54 25.27
N MET A 185 -9.24 46.31 25.64
CA MET A 185 -9.04 45.22 24.67
C MET A 185 -10.35 44.89 23.97
N ILE A 186 -10.29 44.74 22.64
CA ILE A 186 -11.43 44.40 21.78
C ILE A 186 -11.79 42.92 21.99
N LYS A 187 -13.09 42.58 21.94
CA LYS A 187 -13.60 41.20 21.90
C LYS A 187 -14.10 40.84 20.51
N ASP A 188 -14.26 39.54 20.23
CA ASP A 188 -14.72 39.05 18.93
C ASP A 188 -16.20 39.32 18.63
N ASN A 189 -16.98 39.78 19.61
CA ASN A 189 -18.40 40.08 19.48
C ASN A 189 -18.73 41.55 19.82
N ASN A 190 -19.77 42.08 19.18
CA ASN A 190 -20.31 43.41 19.40
C ASN A 190 -21.47 43.41 20.40
N PHE A 191 -21.93 42.23 20.83
CA PHE A 191 -23.00 42.11 21.82
C PHE A 191 -22.71 42.92 23.10
N LEU A 192 -21.47 42.92 23.57
CA LEU A 192 -21.04 43.69 24.73
C LEU A 192 -19.72 44.40 24.45
N GLU A 193 -19.78 45.70 24.14
CA GLU A 193 -18.59 46.52 23.90
C GLU A 193 -17.80 46.72 25.23
N PRO A 194 -16.56 46.17 25.35
CA PRO A 194 -15.76 46.26 26.57
C PRO A 194 -15.51 47.68 27.06
N ALA A 195 -15.51 48.68 26.17
CA ALA A 195 -15.38 50.08 26.53
C ALA A 195 -16.47 50.56 27.48
N PHE A 196 -17.71 50.05 27.35
CA PHE A 196 -18.82 50.43 28.21
C PHE A 196 -19.01 49.48 29.41
N ALA A 197 -18.57 48.22 29.29
CA ALA A 197 -18.69 47.25 30.37
C ALA A 197 -17.60 47.35 31.46
N SER A 198 -16.38 47.78 31.10
CA SER A 198 -15.23 47.92 32.00
C SER A 198 -15.35 49.10 32.96
N ASN A 199 -14.40 49.30 33.87
CA ASN A 199 -14.31 50.52 34.70
C ASN A 199 -13.33 51.57 34.12
N LEU A 200 -12.79 51.33 32.92
CA LEU A 200 -11.86 52.26 32.29
C LEU A 200 -12.61 53.47 31.70
N PRO A 201 -11.96 54.66 31.65
CA PRO A 201 -12.54 55.85 31.08
C PRO A 201 -12.62 55.78 29.55
N LEU A 202 -13.51 56.58 28.99
CA LEU A 202 -13.56 56.91 27.57
C LEU A 202 -12.71 58.15 27.32
N TYR A 203 -12.02 58.20 26.18
CA TYR A 203 -11.19 59.34 25.80
C TYR A 203 -11.85 60.10 24.67
N ASN A 204 -12.13 61.39 24.88
CA ASN A 204 -12.61 62.27 23.84
C ASN A 204 -11.44 63.03 23.21
N VAL A 205 -11.22 62.84 21.91
CA VAL A 205 -10.16 63.50 21.16
C VAL A 205 -10.59 64.89 20.77
N GLN A 206 -9.79 65.89 21.14
CA GLN A 206 -9.97 67.29 20.76
C GLN A 206 -8.67 67.89 20.25
N LEU A 207 -8.74 68.94 19.44
CA LEU A 207 -7.55 69.68 18.98
C LEU A 207 -6.84 70.38 20.15
N GLN A 208 -7.60 70.89 21.11
CA GLN A 208 -7.11 71.49 22.35
C GLN A 208 -8.07 71.16 23.49
N CYS A 209 -7.54 70.67 24.62
CA CYS A 209 -8.33 70.41 25.82
C CYS A 209 -8.33 71.65 26.72
N THR A 210 -9.51 72.10 27.13
CA THR A 210 -9.66 73.17 28.13
C THR A 210 -9.46 72.61 29.54
N GLY A 211 -8.21 72.46 29.97
CA GLY A 211 -7.85 71.93 31.31
C GLY A 211 -8.24 70.45 31.54
N ASN A 212 -8.02 69.93 32.75
CA ASN A 212 -8.39 68.56 33.17
C ASN A 212 -9.92 68.38 33.29
N SER A 213 -10.66 68.58 32.20
CA SER A 213 -12.10 68.36 32.15
C SER A 213 -12.38 66.85 32.00
N SER A 214 -12.64 66.17 33.12
CA SER A 214 -13.33 64.88 33.10
C SER A 214 -14.82 65.09 33.35
N LEU A 215 -15.64 64.36 32.60
CA LEU A 215 -17.08 64.39 32.69
C LEU A 215 -17.59 62.98 32.92
N THR A 216 -18.50 62.79 33.88
CA THR A 216 -19.16 61.49 34.07
C THR A 216 -20.48 61.45 33.33
N VAL A 217 -20.67 60.39 32.54
CA VAL A 217 -21.81 60.15 31.68
C VAL A 217 -22.40 58.78 32.02
N SER A 218 -23.72 58.67 32.21
CA SER A 218 -24.36 57.37 32.45
C SER A 218 -24.73 56.71 31.12
N VAL A 219 -24.22 55.50 30.87
CA VAL A 219 -24.52 54.74 29.66
C VAL A 219 -25.34 53.49 30.03
N PRO A 220 -26.46 53.21 29.34
CA PRO A 220 -27.21 51.99 29.56
C PRO A 220 -26.43 50.78 29.04
N VAL A 221 -26.13 49.82 29.91
CA VAL A 221 -25.52 48.53 29.55
C VAL A 221 -26.51 47.42 29.91
N MET A 222 -27.17 46.86 28.90
CA MET A 222 -28.31 45.95 29.09
C MET A 222 -29.42 46.60 29.92
N SER A 223 -29.61 46.20 31.18
CA SER A 223 -30.65 46.72 32.09
C SER A 223 -30.10 47.60 33.22
N VAL A 224 -28.81 47.91 33.22
CA VAL A 224 -28.13 48.67 34.29
C VAL A 224 -27.46 49.92 33.72
N GLU A 225 -27.75 51.08 34.30
CA GLU A 225 -27.00 52.30 33.99
C GLU A 225 -25.64 52.27 34.69
N LYS A 226 -24.56 52.35 33.92
CA LYS A 226 -23.20 52.44 34.45
C LYS A 226 -22.63 53.84 34.25
N PRO A 227 -22.06 54.47 35.30
CA PRO A 227 -21.35 55.73 35.15
C PRO A 227 -20.04 55.49 34.41
N LYS A 228 -19.75 56.35 33.43
CA LYS A 228 -18.55 56.32 32.61
C LYS A 228 -17.88 57.68 32.61
N GLU A 229 -16.62 57.70 33.02
CA GLU A 229 -15.81 58.90 32.94
C GLU A 229 -15.32 59.11 31.50
N VAL A 230 -15.51 60.32 30.98
CA VAL A 230 -15.05 60.79 29.68
C VAL A 230 -13.96 61.84 29.92
N ILE A 231 -12.75 61.55 29.47
CA ILE A 231 -11.56 62.40 29.68
C ILE A 231 -11.16 63.03 28.35
N CYS A 232 -10.92 64.35 28.34
CA CYS A 232 -10.36 65.01 27.16
C CYS A 232 -8.92 64.58 26.91
N VAL A 233 -8.60 64.22 25.68
CA VAL A 233 -7.24 63.93 25.22
C VAL A 233 -6.94 64.77 23.99
N GLN A 234 -5.81 65.46 24.01
CA GLN A 234 -5.36 66.24 22.87
C GLN A 234 -4.94 65.31 21.72
N GLY A 235 -5.52 65.48 20.53
CA GLY A 235 -5.07 64.83 19.30
C GLY A 235 -3.87 65.57 18.71
N LEU A 236 -2.71 64.92 18.64
CA LEU A 236 -1.49 65.49 18.04
C LEU A 236 -1.35 64.98 16.60
N HIS A 237 -1.57 65.85 15.62
CA HIS A 237 -1.47 65.50 14.21
C HIS A 237 -0.05 65.77 13.70
N LEU A 238 0.66 64.76 13.20
CA LEU A 238 2.04 64.87 12.71
C LEU A 238 2.16 64.43 11.25
N TRP A 239 2.83 65.26 10.45
CA TRP A 239 3.08 65.01 9.03
C TRP A 239 4.26 64.07 8.79
N ARG A 240 4.15 63.18 7.79
CA ARG A 240 5.24 62.36 7.25
C ARG A 240 5.32 62.48 5.73
N ASN A 241 6.52 62.39 5.17
CA ASN A 241 6.75 62.65 3.75
C ASN A 241 6.34 61.47 2.86
N SER A 242 6.22 60.27 3.43
CA SER A 242 5.86 59.06 2.69
C SER A 242 5.01 58.11 3.52
N ALA A 243 4.19 57.30 2.83
CA ALA A 243 3.46 56.20 3.47
C ALA A 243 4.40 55.17 4.14
N SER A 244 5.62 55.00 3.62
CA SER A 244 6.64 54.13 4.24
C SER A 244 7.12 54.65 5.59
N GLU A 245 7.25 55.97 5.77
CA GLU A 245 7.60 56.56 7.07
C GLU A 245 6.48 56.36 8.09
N VAL A 246 5.23 56.56 7.68
CA VAL A 246 4.06 56.30 8.53
C VAL A 246 4.04 54.84 8.99
N ASN A 247 4.24 53.91 8.06
CA ASN A 247 4.24 52.47 8.35
C ASN A 247 5.43 52.05 9.24
N ASP A 248 6.64 52.56 8.96
CA ASP A 248 7.85 52.27 9.76
C ASP A 248 7.72 52.78 11.20
N GLU A 249 7.22 54.00 11.40
CA GLU A 249 7.05 54.57 12.73
C GLU A 249 5.95 53.85 13.53
N MET A 250 4.84 53.48 12.89
CA MET A 250 3.82 52.64 13.53
C MET A 250 4.34 51.25 13.90
N TYR A 251 5.13 50.63 13.01
CA TYR A 251 5.73 49.33 13.27
C TYR A 251 6.71 49.40 14.45
N LYS A 252 7.58 50.41 14.47
CA LYS A 252 8.49 50.68 15.61
C LYS A 252 7.75 51.02 16.89
N GLY A 253 6.51 51.50 16.81
CA GLY A 253 5.63 51.70 17.96
C GLY A 253 5.24 50.41 18.68
N PHE A 254 5.24 49.28 17.98
CA PHE A 254 5.01 47.96 18.56
C PHE A 254 6.25 47.42 19.28
N HIS A 255 6.07 46.77 20.43
CA HIS A 255 7.16 46.24 21.27
C HIS A 255 8.22 45.44 20.49
N LYS A 256 7.81 44.54 19.57
CA LYS A 256 8.77 43.73 18.78
C LYS A 256 9.32 44.45 17.54
N GLY A 257 8.83 45.64 17.23
CA GLY A 257 9.23 46.41 16.07
C GLY A 257 10.42 47.34 16.30
N ASN A 258 10.87 47.51 17.55
CA ASN A 258 12.03 48.30 17.90
C ASN A 258 13.08 47.49 18.69
N SER A 259 14.33 47.96 18.65
CA SER A 259 15.47 47.31 19.30
C SER A 259 15.47 47.39 20.83
N GLU A 260 14.66 48.29 21.40
CA GLU A 260 14.61 48.55 22.85
C GLU A 260 13.51 47.75 23.57
N GLY A 261 12.60 47.08 22.84
CA GLY A 261 11.45 46.40 23.43
C GLY A 261 10.46 47.33 24.11
N LYS A 262 10.39 48.62 23.73
CA LYS A 262 9.47 49.59 24.35
C LYS A 262 8.18 49.72 23.55
N VAL A 263 7.07 50.02 24.21
CA VAL A 263 5.78 50.26 23.55
C VAL A 263 5.60 51.77 23.34
N ASN A 264 5.46 52.19 22.08
CA ASN A 264 5.21 53.57 21.66
C ASN A 264 4.05 53.60 20.66
N GLU A 265 2.84 53.40 21.14
CA GLU A 265 1.66 53.27 20.31
C GLU A 265 1.17 54.61 19.75
N ILE A 266 0.79 54.56 18.48
CA ILE A 266 0.19 55.66 17.72
C ILE A 266 -1.29 55.31 17.53
N LEU A 267 -2.17 56.33 17.62
CA LEU A 267 -3.62 56.14 17.57
C LEU A 267 -4.07 55.57 16.22
N ALA A 268 -3.71 56.28 15.15
CA ALA A 268 -4.06 55.92 13.78
C ALA A 268 -3.14 56.68 12.82
N GLY A 269 -3.18 56.31 11.56
CA GLY A 269 -2.56 57.13 10.53
C GLY A 269 -3.28 57.04 9.20
N PHE A 270 -3.10 58.10 8.44
CA PHE A 270 -3.90 58.39 7.26
C PHE A 270 -3.01 58.78 6.09
N ASP A 271 -3.14 58.09 4.98
CA ASP A 271 -2.45 58.42 3.74
C ASP A 271 -3.44 58.90 2.69
N PHE A 272 -3.25 60.15 2.30
CA PHE A 272 -4.01 60.87 1.29
C PHE A 272 -3.22 61.09 -0.01
N LEU A 273 -2.12 60.36 -0.26
CA LEU A 273 -1.26 60.53 -1.45
C LEU A 273 -2.01 60.33 -2.77
N ASN A 274 -3.07 59.52 -2.77
CA ASN A 274 -3.91 59.30 -3.94
C ASN A 274 -5.25 60.06 -3.87
N SER A 275 -5.43 60.93 -2.88
CA SER A 275 -6.61 61.79 -2.75
C SER A 275 -6.38 63.15 -3.41
N ASN A 276 -7.35 63.61 -4.19
CA ASN A 276 -7.42 64.95 -4.78
C ASN A 276 -8.88 65.43 -4.75
N ALA A 277 -9.21 66.60 -5.30
CA ALA A 277 -10.59 67.14 -5.25
C ALA A 277 -11.65 66.28 -5.98
N ASN A 278 -11.26 65.42 -6.93
CA ASN A 278 -12.17 64.60 -7.74
C ASN A 278 -12.16 63.11 -7.36
N SER A 279 -11.16 62.64 -6.61
CA SER A 279 -11.00 61.26 -6.21
C SER A 279 -10.57 61.15 -4.76
N PHE A 280 -11.37 60.47 -3.94
CA PHE A 280 -11.03 60.14 -2.56
C PHE A 280 -10.44 58.73 -2.50
N ASN A 281 -9.15 58.65 -2.16
CA ASN A 281 -8.44 57.39 -1.95
C ASN A 281 -7.58 57.53 -0.69
N VAL A 282 -7.96 56.83 0.37
CA VAL A 282 -7.33 56.90 1.68
C VAL A 282 -6.88 55.52 2.14
N SER A 283 -5.64 55.42 2.60
CA SER A 283 -5.17 54.27 3.37
C SER A 283 -5.23 54.62 4.85
N VAL A 284 -5.88 53.77 5.65
CA VAL A 284 -6.02 53.94 7.10
C VAL A 284 -5.24 52.84 7.80
N TRP A 285 -4.27 53.22 8.63
CA TRP A 285 -3.56 52.30 9.51
C TRP A 285 -4.07 52.44 10.94
N TYR A 286 -4.28 51.30 11.59
CA TYR A 286 -4.74 51.20 12.97
C TYR A 286 -3.93 50.13 13.71
N ASN A 287 -3.87 50.25 15.04
CA ASN A 287 -3.18 49.27 15.86
C ASN A 287 -4.08 48.05 16.14
N SER A 288 -3.71 46.88 15.59
CA SER A 288 -4.39 45.60 15.84
C SER A 288 -3.65 44.69 16.82
N SER A 289 -2.53 45.15 17.41
CA SER A 289 -1.56 44.32 18.14
C SER A 289 -1.98 43.96 19.57
N ILE A 290 -3.12 44.47 20.05
CA ILE A 290 -3.63 44.24 21.41
C ILE A 290 -4.20 42.81 21.58
N ARG A 291 -4.35 42.06 20.49
CA ARG A 291 -4.78 40.65 20.54
C ARG A 291 -3.55 39.76 20.75
N ASN A 292 -3.47 39.14 21.92
CA ASN A 292 -2.39 38.23 22.32
C ASN A 292 -2.55 36.83 21.69
N GLU A 293 -2.97 36.71 20.42
CA GLU A 293 -3.35 35.43 19.81
C GLU A 293 -2.57 35.08 18.54
N SER A 294 -2.23 33.80 18.48
CA SER A 294 -1.61 33.08 17.38
C SER A 294 -2.55 32.99 16.18
N GLY A 295 -2.57 33.97 15.27
CA GLY A 295 -2.93 33.88 13.83
C GLY A 295 -4.20 33.13 13.33
N TYR A 296 -4.97 32.44 14.16
CA TYR A 296 -6.03 31.51 13.79
C TYR A 296 -7.43 32.13 13.83
N PHE A 297 -7.57 33.35 14.37
CA PHE A 297 -8.84 34.06 14.46
C PHE A 297 -8.80 35.33 13.61
N PRO A 298 -9.90 35.67 12.90
CA PRO A 298 -9.96 36.88 12.09
C PRO A 298 -9.71 38.14 12.94
N PRO A 299 -9.03 39.17 12.39
CA PRO A 299 -8.78 40.41 13.12
C PRO A 299 -10.10 41.11 13.45
N THR A 300 -10.22 41.61 14.68
CA THR A 300 -11.41 42.33 15.15
C THR A 300 -11.41 43.77 14.65
N LEU A 301 -12.15 44.03 13.57
CA LEU A 301 -12.20 45.34 12.90
C LEU A 301 -13.21 46.32 13.51
N LEU A 302 -13.68 46.08 14.74
CA LEU A 302 -14.86 46.76 15.30
C LEU A 302 -14.72 48.27 15.47
N ARG A 303 -13.49 48.77 15.64
CA ARG A 303 -13.17 50.20 15.86
C ARG A 303 -12.58 50.91 14.63
N VAL A 304 -12.40 50.18 13.51
CA VAL A 304 -11.86 50.73 12.25
C VAL A 304 -12.86 51.63 11.50
N PRO A 305 -14.17 51.32 11.44
CA PRO A 305 -15.14 52.14 10.72
C PRO A 305 -15.16 53.60 11.18
N ARG A 306 -14.84 53.88 12.46
CA ARG A 306 -14.76 55.25 12.98
C ARG A 306 -13.63 56.03 12.32
N SER A 307 -12.43 55.45 12.20
CA SER A 307 -11.30 56.11 11.52
C SER A 307 -11.63 56.43 10.05
N VAL A 308 -12.31 55.52 9.35
CA VAL A 308 -12.75 55.74 7.96
C VAL A 308 -13.80 56.84 7.88
N ASN A 309 -14.78 56.87 8.79
CA ASN A 309 -15.78 57.92 8.88
C ASN A 309 -15.15 59.30 9.12
N LEU A 310 -14.15 59.40 10.01
CA LEU A 310 -13.41 60.65 10.24
C LEU A 310 -12.68 61.13 8.98
N ALA A 311 -11.97 60.23 8.28
CA ALA A 311 -11.27 60.56 7.05
C ALA A 311 -12.22 61.04 5.94
N THR A 312 -13.36 60.36 5.80
CA THR A 312 -14.39 60.69 4.81
C THR A 312 -15.04 62.05 5.12
N ASN A 313 -15.37 62.29 6.39
CA ASN A 313 -15.96 63.57 6.82
C ASN A 313 -14.97 64.73 6.66
N GLY A 314 -13.69 64.53 6.93
CA GLY A 314 -12.68 65.56 6.70
C GLY A 314 -12.57 65.94 5.22
N TYR A 315 -12.62 64.94 4.33
CA TYR A 315 -12.64 65.15 2.90
C TYR A 315 -13.91 65.87 2.41
N LEU A 316 -15.10 65.47 2.90
CA LEU A 316 -16.37 66.09 2.52
C LEU A 316 -16.49 67.55 2.99
N LYS A 317 -16.03 67.84 4.21
CA LYS A 317 -16.00 69.21 4.75
C LYS A 317 -15.12 70.12 3.91
N ASN A 318 -14.02 69.60 3.39
CA ASN A 318 -13.14 70.33 2.49
C ASN A 318 -13.74 70.49 1.07
N LEU A 319 -14.45 69.49 0.56
CA LEU A 319 -15.02 69.50 -0.79
C LEU A 319 -16.28 70.37 -0.92
N VAL A 320 -17.25 70.19 -0.02
CA VAL A 320 -18.60 70.77 -0.11
C VAL A 320 -18.78 71.95 0.85
N GLY A 321 -18.04 71.95 1.96
CA GLY A 321 -18.09 72.98 2.99
C GLY A 321 -18.34 72.41 4.40
N PRO A 322 -18.09 73.21 5.45
CA PRO A 322 -18.01 72.73 6.84
C PRO A 322 -19.32 72.18 7.41
N GLY A 323 -20.46 72.50 6.80
CA GLY A 323 -21.79 72.00 7.21
C GLY A 323 -22.16 70.63 6.65
N THR A 324 -21.29 69.99 5.85
CA THR A 324 -21.55 68.68 5.25
C THR A 324 -20.81 67.59 6.02
N GLU A 325 -21.55 66.61 6.55
CA GLU A 325 -20.97 65.45 7.21
C GLU A 325 -21.84 64.20 7.03
N ILE A 326 -21.21 63.03 7.08
CA ILE A 326 -21.89 61.74 7.15
C ILE A 326 -21.99 61.38 8.65
N PRO A 327 -23.20 61.40 9.23
CA PRO A 327 -23.40 61.00 10.61
C PRO A 327 -23.13 59.50 10.75
N PHE A 328 -22.36 59.12 11.77
CA PHE A 328 -22.13 57.73 12.13
C PHE A 328 -22.58 57.54 13.58
N GLU A 329 -23.83 57.12 13.73
CA GLU A 329 -24.52 57.11 15.03
C GLU A 329 -24.18 55.89 15.89
N PHE A 330 -24.07 54.70 15.28
CA PHE A 330 -23.80 53.47 16.03
C PHE A 330 -23.20 52.35 15.16
N VAL A 331 -22.61 51.38 15.86
CA VAL A 331 -22.23 50.05 15.38
C VAL A 331 -23.10 49.04 16.11
N LYS A 332 -23.69 48.09 15.38
CA LYS A 332 -24.43 46.97 15.98
C LYS A 332 -24.06 45.65 15.30
N GLU A 333 -24.24 44.56 16.02
CA GLU A 333 -24.10 43.21 15.46
C GLU A 333 -25.33 42.82 14.62
N MET A 334 -25.19 41.79 13.79
CA MET A 334 -26.35 41.15 13.17
C MET A 334 -27.09 40.28 14.20
N PRO A 335 -28.43 40.15 14.11
CA PRO A 335 -29.17 39.19 14.91
C PRO A 335 -28.56 37.80 14.80
N LYS A 336 -28.40 37.11 15.94
CA LYS A 336 -27.74 35.81 16.03
C LYS A 336 -28.66 34.80 16.72
N ALA A 337 -28.75 33.60 16.16
CA ALA A 337 -29.41 32.46 16.82
C ALA A 337 -28.53 31.86 17.93
N GLY A 338 -29.16 31.26 18.94
CA GLY A 338 -28.45 30.61 20.04
C GLY A 338 -27.53 29.50 19.54
N SER A 339 -26.23 29.61 19.82
CA SER A 339 -25.22 28.65 19.38
C SER A 339 -24.87 27.70 20.52
N LYS A 340 -25.01 26.39 20.30
CA LYS A 340 -24.48 25.36 21.19
C LYS A 340 -23.10 24.94 20.67
N LEU A 341 -22.06 25.04 21.51
CA LEU A 341 -20.73 24.57 21.16
C LEU A 341 -20.77 23.04 21.00
N ARG A 342 -20.78 22.56 19.76
CA ARG A 342 -20.77 21.14 19.41
C ARG A 342 -19.49 20.83 18.66
N LEU A 343 -18.56 20.16 19.33
CA LEU A 343 -17.40 19.57 18.65
C LEU A 343 -17.81 18.22 18.10
N ASP A 344 -17.60 17.96 16.82
CA ASP A 344 -17.79 16.63 16.24
C ASP A 344 -16.42 16.02 15.92
N LEU A 345 -15.93 15.18 16.84
CA LEU A 345 -14.67 14.45 16.69
C LEU A 345 -14.66 13.53 15.48
N SER A 346 -15.83 13.05 15.07
CA SER A 346 -15.94 12.20 13.89
C SER A 346 -15.63 12.97 12.61
N SER A 347 -15.93 14.26 12.56
CA SER A 347 -15.54 15.12 11.43
C SER A 347 -14.11 15.67 11.62
N LEU A 348 -13.72 16.05 12.85
CA LEU A 348 -12.41 16.66 13.12
C LEU A 348 -11.23 15.67 13.02
N LEU A 349 -11.34 14.49 13.64
CA LEU A 349 -10.28 13.48 13.66
C LEU A 349 -10.56 12.32 12.70
N GLY A 350 -11.80 12.23 12.19
CA GLY A 350 -12.20 11.12 11.32
C GLY A 350 -11.38 11.01 10.06
N THR A 351 -10.96 12.13 9.45
CA THR A 351 -10.14 12.08 8.22
C THR A 351 -8.88 11.23 8.38
N LEU A 352 -8.15 11.40 9.48
CA LEU A 352 -6.94 10.61 9.77
C LEU A 352 -7.28 9.15 10.04
N PHE A 353 -8.19 8.89 10.98
CA PHE A 353 -8.51 7.54 11.42
C PHE A 353 -9.20 6.71 10.33
N PHE A 354 -10.13 7.30 9.59
CA PHE A 354 -10.82 6.65 8.48
C PHE A 354 -9.86 6.39 7.31
N THR A 355 -8.87 7.27 7.07
CA THR A 355 -7.80 7.00 6.10
C THR A 355 -7.07 5.69 6.44
N TRP A 356 -6.69 5.47 7.70
CA TRP A 356 -6.06 4.21 8.13
C TRP A 356 -6.99 3.00 8.02
N VAL A 357 -8.27 3.14 8.38
CA VAL A 357 -9.25 2.05 8.27
C VAL A 357 -9.37 1.58 6.83
N VAL A 358 -9.54 2.50 5.87
CA VAL A 358 -9.70 2.14 4.46
C VAL A 358 -8.38 1.59 3.89
N LEU A 359 -7.24 2.20 4.24
CA LEU A 359 -5.93 1.75 3.80
C LEU A 359 -5.53 0.37 4.33
N GLN A 360 -6.08 -0.07 5.47
CA GLN A 360 -5.78 -1.37 6.09
C GLN A 360 -6.09 -2.58 5.18
N LEU A 361 -6.95 -2.42 4.17
CA LEU A 361 -7.21 -3.46 3.17
C LEU A 361 -5.99 -3.72 2.26
N PHE A 362 -5.09 -2.74 2.07
CA PHE A 362 -3.96 -2.85 1.16
C PHE A 362 -2.95 -3.92 1.59
N PRO A 363 -2.45 -3.93 2.86
CA PRO A 363 -1.59 -5.01 3.35
C PRO A 363 -2.23 -6.40 3.21
N VAL A 364 -3.54 -6.53 3.37
CA VAL A 364 -4.26 -7.81 3.31
C VAL A 364 -4.24 -8.38 1.89
N VAL A 365 -4.55 -7.55 0.89
CA VAL A 365 -4.48 -7.95 -0.53
C VAL A 365 -3.04 -8.26 -0.93
N LEU A 366 -2.10 -7.37 -0.58
CA LEU A 366 -0.69 -7.53 -0.95
C LEU A 366 -0.07 -8.79 -0.37
N THR A 367 -0.27 -9.06 0.92
CA THR A 367 0.30 -10.25 1.58
C THR A 367 -0.25 -11.55 1.01
N SER A 368 -1.53 -11.60 0.63
CA SER A 368 -2.12 -12.76 -0.04
C SER A 368 -1.48 -13.01 -1.41
N LEU A 369 -1.28 -11.96 -2.22
CA LEU A 369 -0.65 -12.06 -3.54
C LEU A 369 0.83 -12.49 -3.44
N VAL A 370 1.57 -11.87 -2.51
CA VAL A 370 2.98 -12.21 -2.27
C VAL A 370 3.11 -13.61 -1.68
N TYR A 371 2.16 -14.09 -0.88
CA TYR A 371 2.16 -15.46 -0.35
C TYR A 371 2.02 -16.49 -1.47
N GLU A 372 1.08 -16.29 -2.40
CA GLU A 372 0.93 -17.20 -3.56
C GLU A 372 2.20 -17.22 -4.44
N LYS A 373 2.87 -16.07 -4.58
CA LYS A 373 4.13 -15.93 -5.31
C LYS A 373 5.31 -16.60 -4.60
N GLN A 374 5.48 -16.34 -3.30
CA GLN A 374 6.55 -16.89 -2.47
C GLN A 374 6.50 -18.43 -2.46
N GLN A 375 5.30 -18.99 -2.31
CA GLN A 375 5.06 -20.43 -2.31
C GLN A 375 4.97 -21.03 -3.72
N LYS A 376 5.17 -20.23 -4.79
CA LYS A 376 5.08 -20.66 -6.21
C LYS A 376 3.75 -21.34 -6.58
N LEU A 377 2.69 -21.10 -5.81
CA LEU A 377 1.38 -21.73 -5.98
C LEU A 377 0.73 -21.32 -7.30
N ARG A 378 0.90 -20.06 -7.71
CA ARG A 378 0.42 -19.57 -9.02
C ARG A 378 1.01 -20.35 -10.18
N ILE A 379 2.31 -20.63 -10.12
CA ILE A 379 2.99 -21.38 -11.17
C ILE A 379 2.51 -22.83 -11.20
N MET A 380 2.31 -23.45 -10.03
CA MET A 380 1.72 -24.78 -9.93
C MET A 380 0.32 -24.85 -10.55
N MET A 381 -0.53 -23.86 -10.32
CA MET A 381 -1.85 -23.77 -10.96
C MET A 381 -1.74 -23.65 -12.49
N LYS A 382 -0.80 -22.84 -12.98
CA LYS A 382 -0.55 -22.67 -14.42
C LYS A 382 -0.09 -23.98 -15.08
N MET A 383 0.81 -24.72 -14.43
CA MET A 383 1.27 -26.04 -14.89
C MET A 383 0.14 -27.08 -15.02
N HIS A 384 -0.94 -26.91 -14.25
CA HIS A 384 -2.11 -27.78 -14.30
C HIS A 384 -3.20 -27.26 -15.25
N GLY A 385 -2.91 -26.24 -16.05
CA GLY A 385 -3.77 -25.74 -17.12
C GLY A 385 -4.58 -24.48 -16.80
N LEU A 386 -4.32 -23.80 -15.67
CA LEU A 386 -4.97 -22.52 -15.37
C LEU A 386 -4.41 -21.40 -16.27
N GLY A 387 -5.28 -20.77 -17.07
CA GLY A 387 -4.91 -19.59 -17.86
C GLY A 387 -4.74 -18.32 -17.01
N ASP A 388 -3.95 -17.37 -17.52
CA ASP A 388 -3.71 -16.08 -16.84
C ASP A 388 -4.99 -15.22 -16.74
N GLY A 389 -5.90 -15.31 -17.73
CA GLY A 389 -7.16 -14.57 -17.76
C GLY A 389 -8.13 -14.94 -16.63
N PRO A 390 -8.52 -16.22 -16.47
CA PRO A 390 -9.35 -16.68 -15.35
C PRO A 390 -8.75 -16.35 -13.98
N TYR A 391 -7.42 -16.45 -13.84
CA TYR A 391 -6.72 -16.09 -12.61
C TYR A 391 -6.94 -14.62 -12.25
N TRP A 392 -6.67 -13.70 -13.18
CA TRP A 392 -6.82 -12.26 -12.96
C TRP A 392 -8.27 -11.89 -12.65
N LEU A 393 -9.23 -12.36 -13.46
CA LEU A 393 -10.65 -12.04 -13.28
C LEU A 393 -11.15 -12.48 -11.89
N ILE A 394 -10.88 -13.73 -11.51
CA ILE A 394 -11.37 -14.26 -10.23
C ILE A 394 -10.62 -13.66 -9.05
N SER A 395 -9.31 -13.44 -9.16
CA SER A 395 -8.54 -12.82 -8.06
C SER A 395 -9.01 -11.38 -7.83
N TYR A 396 -9.22 -10.62 -8.90
CA TYR A 396 -9.74 -9.25 -8.82
C TYR A 396 -11.16 -9.22 -8.25
N ALA A 397 -12.08 -10.02 -8.81
CA ALA A 397 -13.46 -10.09 -8.33
C ALA A 397 -13.55 -10.55 -6.86
N TYR A 398 -12.68 -11.48 -6.46
CA TYR A 398 -12.58 -11.96 -5.10
C TYR A 398 -12.16 -10.86 -4.12
N PHE A 399 -11.09 -10.11 -4.43
CA PHE A 399 -10.66 -9.00 -3.58
C PHE A 399 -11.68 -7.86 -3.58
N LEU A 400 -12.31 -7.57 -4.73
CA LEU A 400 -13.39 -6.59 -4.83
C LEU A 400 -14.57 -6.95 -3.92
N THR A 401 -14.97 -8.23 -3.90
CA THR A 401 -16.07 -8.70 -3.05
C THR A 401 -15.75 -8.56 -1.56
N ILE A 402 -14.53 -8.96 -1.14
CA ILE A 402 -14.11 -8.84 0.27
C ILE A 402 -14.05 -7.38 0.70
N SER A 403 -13.41 -6.52 -0.11
CA SER A 403 -13.29 -5.10 0.18
C SER A 403 -14.64 -4.38 0.18
N ALA A 404 -15.56 -4.75 -0.73
CA ALA A 404 -16.91 -4.19 -0.76
C ALA A 404 -17.71 -4.55 0.50
N ILE A 405 -17.64 -5.81 0.96
CA ILE A 405 -18.29 -6.23 2.22
C ILE A 405 -17.69 -5.47 3.41
N TYR A 406 -16.37 -5.32 3.45
CA TYR A 406 -15.70 -4.57 4.51
C TYR A 406 -16.15 -3.10 4.56
N MET A 407 -16.19 -2.42 3.40
CA MET A 407 -16.60 -1.03 3.33
C MET A 407 -18.09 -0.84 3.60
N LEU A 408 -18.94 -1.78 3.18
CA LEU A 408 -20.35 -1.79 3.53
C LEU A 408 -20.52 -1.89 5.06
N CYS A 409 -19.82 -2.82 5.71
CA CYS A 409 -19.84 -2.93 7.17
C CYS A 409 -19.35 -1.65 7.85
N PHE A 410 -18.28 -1.03 7.34
CA PHE A 410 -17.74 0.21 7.89
C PHE A 410 -18.76 1.37 7.85
N VAL A 411 -19.41 1.58 6.70
CA VAL A 411 -20.45 2.63 6.56
C VAL A 411 -21.68 2.31 7.41
N ILE A 412 -22.14 1.06 7.45
CA ILE A 412 -23.29 0.65 8.27
C ILE A 412 -22.99 0.87 9.76
N PHE A 413 -21.84 0.40 10.26
CA PHE A 413 -21.48 0.58 11.65
C PHE A 413 -21.31 2.06 12.02
N GLY A 414 -20.63 2.84 11.18
CA GLY A 414 -20.49 4.28 11.37
C GLY A 414 -21.85 5.01 11.43
N SER A 415 -22.79 4.60 10.57
CA SER A 415 -24.13 5.16 10.54
C SER A 415 -25.01 4.73 11.73
N VAL A 416 -24.98 3.45 12.11
CA VAL A 416 -25.77 2.91 13.25
C VAL A 416 -25.31 3.52 14.56
N ILE A 417 -24.01 3.75 14.69
CA ILE A 417 -23.38 4.41 15.84
C ILE A 417 -23.73 5.92 15.89
N GLY A 418 -24.22 6.50 14.79
CA GLY A 418 -24.70 7.88 14.73
C GLY A 418 -23.60 8.92 14.44
N LEU A 419 -22.47 8.51 13.86
CA LEU A 419 -21.41 9.44 13.45
C LEU A 419 -21.92 10.38 12.36
N LYS A 420 -21.78 11.70 12.57
CA LYS A 420 -22.31 12.73 11.66
C LYS A 420 -21.66 12.69 10.29
N PHE A 421 -20.37 12.34 10.25
CA PHE A 421 -19.62 12.07 9.01
C PHE A 421 -20.37 11.15 8.03
N PHE A 422 -20.99 10.05 8.52
CA PHE A 422 -21.68 9.09 7.67
C PHE A 422 -23.15 9.41 7.45
N THR A 423 -23.80 10.08 8.41
CA THR A 423 -25.24 10.31 8.42
C THR A 423 -25.68 11.60 7.74
N LEU A 424 -24.83 12.64 7.72
CA LEU A 424 -25.14 13.93 7.09
C LEU A 424 -24.79 13.99 5.60
N ASN A 425 -23.82 13.18 5.17
CA ASN A 425 -23.39 13.09 3.78
C ASN A 425 -24.23 12.05 3.02
N ASP A 426 -24.54 12.29 1.75
CA ASP A 426 -25.32 11.33 0.94
C ASP A 426 -24.61 9.97 0.82
N TYR A 427 -25.30 8.89 1.20
CA TYR A 427 -24.76 7.52 1.11
C TYR A 427 -24.36 7.10 -0.31
N SER A 428 -25.04 7.62 -1.32
CA SER A 428 -24.75 7.32 -2.73
C SER A 428 -23.35 7.82 -3.14
N ILE A 429 -22.96 9.02 -2.72
CA ILE A 429 -21.62 9.57 -2.99
C ILE A 429 -20.56 8.76 -2.25
N GLN A 430 -20.82 8.42 -0.98
CA GLN A 430 -19.91 7.58 -0.19
C GLN A 430 -19.66 6.22 -0.85
N VAL A 431 -20.72 5.56 -1.34
CA VAL A 431 -20.62 4.27 -2.03
C VAL A 431 -19.80 4.39 -3.31
N VAL A 432 -20.03 5.42 -4.13
CA VAL A 432 -19.26 5.63 -5.36
C VAL A 432 -17.80 5.94 -5.05
N PHE A 433 -17.53 6.83 -4.09
CA PHE A 433 -16.17 7.18 -3.66
C PHE A 433 -15.38 5.95 -3.19
N TYR A 434 -15.94 5.17 -2.26
CA TYR A 434 -15.28 3.98 -1.76
C TYR A 434 -15.15 2.90 -2.83
N PHE A 435 -16.13 2.76 -3.74
CA PHE A 435 -16.01 1.84 -4.87
C PHE A 435 -14.81 2.19 -5.75
N LEU A 436 -14.65 3.46 -6.14
CA LEU A 436 -13.50 3.91 -6.93
C LEU A 436 -12.18 3.63 -6.21
N TYR A 437 -12.12 3.97 -4.92
CA TYR A 437 -10.90 3.79 -4.14
C TYR A 437 -10.53 2.31 -3.94
N ILE A 438 -11.49 1.42 -3.66
CA ILE A 438 -11.23 -0.03 -3.55
C ILE A 438 -10.60 -0.56 -4.84
N ASN A 439 -11.13 -0.17 -5.99
CA ASN A 439 -10.62 -0.64 -7.28
C ASN A 439 -9.20 -0.13 -7.55
N LEU A 440 -8.90 1.12 -7.20
CA LEU A 440 -7.55 1.69 -7.24
C LEU A 440 -6.59 0.94 -6.31
N GLN A 441 -6.99 0.71 -5.06
CA GLN A 441 -6.20 0.02 -4.03
C GLN A 441 -5.86 -1.43 -4.43
N ILE A 442 -6.82 -2.17 -5.01
CA ILE A 442 -6.58 -3.52 -5.53
C ILE A 442 -5.56 -3.47 -6.67
N SER A 443 -5.72 -2.53 -7.60
CA SER A 443 -4.81 -2.38 -8.76
C SER A 443 -3.39 -2.06 -8.31
N LEU A 444 -3.24 -1.17 -7.32
CA LEU A 444 -1.95 -0.86 -6.70
C LEU A 444 -1.35 -2.06 -5.98
N ALA A 445 -2.16 -2.90 -5.31
CA ALA A 445 -1.68 -4.11 -4.66
C ALA A 445 -1.15 -5.14 -5.68
N PHE A 446 -1.80 -5.30 -6.83
CA PHE A 446 -1.28 -6.14 -7.92
C PHE A 446 0.04 -5.59 -8.49
N LEU A 447 0.15 -4.29 -8.68
CA LEU A 447 1.38 -3.66 -9.16
C LEU A 447 2.55 -3.88 -8.18
N THR A 448 2.33 -3.57 -6.91
CA THR A 448 3.36 -3.65 -5.86
C THR A 448 3.75 -5.10 -5.52
N ALA A 449 2.84 -6.07 -5.67
CA ALA A 449 3.15 -7.49 -5.51
C ALA A 449 4.25 -7.99 -6.48
N ALA A 450 4.45 -7.32 -7.62
CA ALA A 450 5.52 -7.66 -8.55
C ALA A 450 6.92 -7.42 -7.96
N TRP A 451 7.08 -6.43 -7.07
CA TRP A 451 8.37 -6.04 -6.50
C TRP A 451 8.78 -6.87 -5.29
N PHE A 452 7.82 -7.48 -4.59
CA PHE A 452 8.11 -8.28 -3.40
C PHE A 452 8.27 -9.78 -3.72
N THR A 453 9.22 -10.42 -3.03
CA THR A 453 9.45 -11.87 -3.05
C THR A 453 9.10 -12.54 -1.73
N ASN A 454 9.25 -11.82 -0.61
CA ASN A 454 8.99 -12.32 0.74
C ASN A 454 7.74 -11.65 1.34
N VAL A 455 6.86 -12.45 1.96
CA VAL A 455 5.62 -11.96 2.60
C VAL A 455 5.92 -11.04 3.79
N LYS A 456 6.92 -11.38 4.62
CA LYS A 456 7.25 -10.61 5.83
C LYS A 456 7.68 -9.17 5.50
N THR A 457 8.53 -9.00 4.50
CA THR A 457 8.99 -7.67 4.06
C THR A 457 7.85 -6.88 3.42
N ALA A 458 7.02 -7.52 2.61
CA ALA A 458 5.85 -6.89 2.00
C ALA A 458 4.86 -6.39 3.06
N ALA A 459 4.60 -7.18 4.10
CA ALA A 459 3.71 -6.81 5.19
C ALA A 459 4.21 -5.57 5.95
N VAL A 460 5.48 -5.56 6.38
CA VAL A 460 6.06 -4.44 7.13
C VAL A 460 6.04 -3.16 6.31
N ILE A 461 6.47 -3.21 5.04
CA ILE A 461 6.48 -2.03 4.16
C ILE A 461 5.05 -1.54 3.90
N ALA A 462 4.09 -2.44 3.69
CA ALA A 462 2.70 -2.06 3.52
C ALA A 462 2.14 -1.33 4.75
N TYR A 463 2.40 -1.83 5.96
CA TYR A 463 1.96 -1.14 7.18
C TYR A 463 2.64 0.22 7.36
N ILE A 464 3.93 0.34 7.05
CA ILE A 464 4.63 1.63 7.06
C ILE A 464 3.96 2.62 6.09
N LEU A 465 3.60 2.16 4.88
CA LEU A 465 2.88 2.98 3.91
C LEU A 465 1.49 3.38 4.41
N VAL A 466 0.74 2.47 5.06
CA VAL A 466 -0.58 2.79 5.63
C VAL A 466 -0.48 3.90 6.67
N PHE A 467 0.38 3.72 7.70
CA PHE A 467 0.53 4.72 8.76
C PHE A 467 1.15 6.02 8.25
N GLY A 468 2.19 5.91 7.43
CA GLY A 468 2.88 7.04 6.83
C GLY A 468 1.97 7.89 5.95
N SER A 469 1.10 7.29 5.14
CA SER A 469 0.16 8.02 4.29
C SER A 469 -0.84 8.82 5.10
N GLY A 470 -1.39 8.25 6.17
CA GLY A 470 -2.32 8.98 7.03
C GLY A 470 -1.63 10.12 7.79
N LEU A 471 -0.44 9.90 8.35
CA LEU A 471 0.31 10.96 9.06
C LEU A 471 0.75 12.08 8.12
N LEU A 472 1.31 11.74 6.94
CA LEU A 472 1.69 12.73 5.93
C LEU A 472 0.45 13.46 5.40
N GLY A 473 -0.68 12.77 5.22
CA GLY A 473 -1.96 13.38 4.90
C GLY A 473 -2.37 14.43 5.94
N GLY A 474 -2.37 14.03 7.21
CA GLY A 474 -2.81 14.86 8.34
C GLY A 474 -1.92 16.06 8.66
N PHE A 475 -0.59 15.90 8.61
CA PHE A 475 0.33 16.93 9.06
C PHE A 475 1.01 17.72 7.95
N LEU A 476 1.10 17.17 6.74
CA LEU A 476 1.77 17.84 5.61
C LEU A 476 0.74 18.24 4.55
N PHE A 477 -0.07 17.29 4.08
CA PHE A 477 -0.97 17.56 2.96
C PHE A 477 -2.11 18.51 3.35
N HIS A 478 -2.71 18.31 4.52
CA HIS A 478 -3.73 19.21 5.09
C HIS A 478 -3.30 20.68 5.08
N PHE A 479 -2.06 20.97 5.47
CA PHE A 479 -1.53 22.34 5.50
C PHE A 479 -1.53 22.99 4.10
N PHE A 480 -1.22 22.23 3.06
CA PHE A 480 -1.25 22.73 1.68
C PHE A 480 -2.67 22.87 1.12
N LEU A 481 -3.64 22.10 1.63
CA LEU A 481 -5.05 22.22 1.21
C LEU A 481 -5.73 23.47 1.76
N GLU A 482 -5.31 23.92 2.95
CA GLU A 482 -5.88 25.11 3.61
C GLU A 482 -5.27 26.43 3.14
N ASP A 483 -4.09 26.40 2.51
CA ASP A 483 -3.41 27.60 2.03
C ASP A 483 -3.91 28.00 0.63
N PRO A 484 -4.70 29.07 0.49
CA PRO A 484 -5.22 29.51 -0.80
C PRO A 484 -4.13 30.06 -1.74
N SER A 485 -2.93 30.33 -1.24
CA SER A 485 -1.80 30.79 -2.05
C SER A 485 -1.03 29.66 -2.74
N PHE A 486 -1.27 28.40 -2.33
CA PHE A 486 -0.56 27.25 -2.87
C PHE A 486 -1.10 26.84 -4.27
N PRO A 487 -0.24 26.60 -5.27
CA PRO A 487 -0.72 26.31 -6.63
C PRO A 487 -1.43 24.94 -6.75
N ASN A 488 -2.65 24.95 -7.28
CA ASN A 488 -3.48 23.75 -7.51
C ASN A 488 -2.77 22.63 -8.30
N ALA A 489 -1.87 22.98 -9.22
CA ALA A 489 -1.12 21.98 -10.00
C ALA A 489 -0.24 21.08 -9.12
N TRP A 490 0.36 21.62 -8.05
CA TRP A 490 1.17 20.82 -7.12
C TRP A 490 0.31 19.94 -6.21
N ILE A 491 -0.91 20.39 -5.89
CA ILE A 491 -1.89 19.58 -5.15
C ILE A 491 -2.23 18.32 -5.98
N ILE A 492 -2.55 18.50 -7.27
CA ILE A 492 -2.87 17.38 -8.19
C ILE A 492 -1.68 16.39 -8.29
N VAL A 493 -0.44 16.88 -8.31
CA VAL A 493 0.76 16.01 -8.34
C VAL A 493 0.90 15.18 -7.07
N LEU A 494 0.61 15.76 -5.91
CA LEU A 494 0.60 15.02 -4.63
C LEU A 494 -0.55 14.01 -4.59
N GLU A 495 -1.72 14.35 -5.12
CA GLU A 495 -2.87 13.46 -5.22
C GLU A 495 -2.61 12.24 -6.09
N LEU A 496 -1.63 12.29 -7.02
CA LEU A 496 -1.19 11.15 -7.82
C LEU A 496 -0.76 9.93 -6.97
N TYR A 497 -0.41 10.19 -5.70
CA TYR A 497 -0.23 9.14 -4.72
C TYR A 497 -1.59 8.74 -4.11
N PRO A 498 -2.06 7.48 -4.30
CA PRO A 498 -3.42 7.07 -3.90
C PRO A 498 -3.76 7.31 -2.43
N GLY A 499 -2.77 7.29 -1.52
CA GLY A 499 -3.00 7.59 -0.11
C GLY A 499 -3.43 9.04 0.14
N PHE A 500 -2.95 10.00 -0.66
CA PHE A 500 -3.32 11.41 -0.56
C PHE A 500 -4.65 11.70 -1.26
N ALA A 501 -4.96 11.04 -2.38
CA ALA A 501 -6.29 11.11 -2.99
C ALA A 501 -7.40 10.65 -2.02
N LEU A 502 -7.18 9.53 -1.30
CA LEU A 502 -8.10 9.09 -0.25
C LEU A 502 -8.25 10.14 0.85
N TYR A 503 -7.13 10.68 1.34
CA TYR A 503 -7.13 11.67 2.41
C TYR A 503 -7.93 12.92 1.99
N ARG A 504 -7.71 13.44 0.78
CA ARG A 504 -8.47 14.59 0.24
C ARG A 504 -9.97 14.32 0.20
N GLY A 505 -10.40 13.18 -0.35
CA GLY A 505 -11.82 12.87 -0.43
C GLY A 505 -12.48 12.71 0.95
N LEU A 506 -11.78 12.12 1.91
CA LEU A 506 -12.26 12.04 3.30
C LEU A 506 -12.27 13.41 3.99
N TYR A 507 -11.31 14.29 3.66
CA TYR A 507 -11.26 15.66 4.15
C TYR A 507 -12.48 16.46 3.67
N GLU A 508 -12.84 16.36 2.39
CA GLU A 508 -14.04 17.03 1.87
C GLU A 508 -15.33 16.55 2.57
N PHE A 509 -15.48 15.24 2.76
CA PHE A 509 -16.62 14.71 3.53
C PHE A 509 -16.66 15.21 4.96
N ALA A 510 -15.50 15.34 5.61
CA ALA A 510 -15.37 15.85 6.96
C ALA A 510 -15.76 17.33 7.05
N GLN A 511 -15.26 18.18 6.14
CA GLN A 511 -15.56 19.61 6.13
C GLN A 511 -17.06 19.88 5.91
N TYR A 512 -17.67 19.21 4.93
CA TYR A 512 -19.11 19.38 4.66
C TYR A 512 -20.00 18.81 5.77
N SER A 513 -19.60 17.71 6.40
CA SER A 513 -20.29 17.18 7.59
C SER A 513 -20.19 18.16 8.77
N PHE A 514 -19.00 18.73 8.99
CA PHE A 514 -18.76 19.69 10.08
C PHE A 514 -19.59 20.96 9.89
N ILE A 515 -19.54 21.56 8.69
CA ILE A 515 -20.31 22.76 8.33
C ILE A 515 -21.81 22.47 8.40
N GLY A 516 -22.27 21.35 7.86
CA GLY A 516 -23.67 20.93 7.90
C GLY A 516 -24.19 20.78 9.34
N ASN A 517 -23.42 20.13 10.21
CA ASN A 517 -23.77 19.97 11.62
C ASN A 517 -23.81 21.31 12.38
N PHE A 518 -22.90 22.24 12.07
CA PHE A 518 -22.85 23.55 12.70
C PHE A 518 -24.01 24.46 12.23
N MET A 519 -24.31 24.47 10.94
CA MET A 519 -25.39 25.27 10.35
C MET A 519 -26.78 24.63 10.49
N GLY A 520 -26.87 23.39 10.97
CA GLY A 520 -28.13 22.63 11.00
C GLY A 520 -28.67 22.30 9.61
N SER A 521 -27.78 22.17 8.62
CA SER A 521 -28.10 21.91 7.22
C SER A 521 -27.57 20.54 6.77
N ASP A 522 -27.94 20.13 5.57
CA ASP A 522 -27.46 18.88 4.96
C ASP A 522 -25.97 18.94 4.61
N GLY A 523 -25.29 17.80 4.68
CA GLY A 523 -23.87 17.66 4.29
C GLY A 523 -23.66 17.66 2.78
N MET A 524 -22.67 16.89 2.33
CA MET A 524 -22.31 16.77 0.91
C MET A 524 -23.43 16.09 0.12
N ARG A 525 -23.88 16.76 -0.96
CA ARG A 525 -24.91 16.29 -1.91
C ARG A 525 -24.41 16.39 -3.34
N TRP A 526 -25.03 15.63 -4.26
CA TRP A 526 -24.61 15.58 -5.67
C TRP A 526 -24.52 16.95 -6.35
N GLY A 527 -25.44 17.87 -6.04
CA GLY A 527 -25.45 19.21 -6.61
C GLY A 527 -24.33 20.13 -6.13
N LYS A 528 -23.68 19.82 -5.00
CA LYS A 528 -22.58 20.62 -4.42
C LYS A 528 -21.19 20.09 -4.81
N LEU A 529 -21.09 19.00 -5.59
CA LEU A 529 -19.78 18.45 -6.00
C LEU A 529 -18.96 19.39 -6.88
N SER A 530 -19.62 20.30 -7.60
CA SER A 530 -18.99 21.23 -8.55
C SER A 530 -18.76 22.63 -7.97
N ASP A 531 -18.91 22.81 -6.66
CA ASP A 531 -18.64 24.10 -6.02
C ASP A 531 -17.14 24.44 -6.14
N GLU A 532 -16.78 25.69 -6.42
CA GLU A 532 -15.37 26.09 -6.64
C GLU A 532 -14.44 25.84 -5.43
N LEU A 533 -15.03 25.72 -4.23
CA LEU A 533 -14.33 25.41 -2.99
C LEU A 533 -14.25 23.90 -2.70
N ASN A 534 -14.90 23.06 -3.52
CA ASN A 534 -15.01 21.62 -3.33
C ASN A 534 -14.04 20.86 -4.24
N GLY A 535 -13.10 20.11 -3.64
CA GLY A 535 -12.16 19.26 -4.37
C GLY A 535 -12.69 17.87 -4.74
N MET A 536 -13.91 17.51 -4.33
CA MET A 536 -14.40 16.12 -4.41
C MET A 536 -14.52 15.60 -5.85
N GLN A 537 -14.99 16.43 -6.77
CA GLN A 537 -15.12 16.05 -8.18
C GLN A 537 -13.75 15.74 -8.81
N ASP A 538 -12.75 16.59 -8.56
CA ASP A 538 -11.41 16.44 -9.10
C ASP A 538 -10.75 15.16 -8.59
N VAL A 539 -10.83 14.90 -7.29
CA VAL A 539 -10.30 13.67 -6.67
C VAL A 539 -10.95 12.42 -7.26
N MET A 540 -12.27 12.43 -7.47
CA MET A 540 -12.96 11.29 -8.08
C MET A 540 -12.49 11.04 -9.52
N ILE A 541 -12.27 12.08 -10.32
CA ILE A 541 -11.74 11.97 -11.68
C ILE A 541 -10.31 11.43 -11.66
N ILE A 542 -9.45 11.97 -10.79
CA ILE A 542 -8.06 11.53 -10.62
C ILE A 542 -8.01 10.04 -10.24
N MET A 543 -8.81 9.60 -9.26
CA MET A 543 -8.88 8.19 -8.86
C MET A 543 -9.33 7.27 -10.01
N VAL A 544 -10.26 7.70 -10.87
CA VAL A 544 -10.68 6.91 -12.05
C VAL A 544 -9.52 6.76 -13.05
N VAL A 545 -8.83 7.86 -13.35
CA VAL A 545 -7.70 7.87 -14.28
C VAL A 545 -6.56 7.00 -13.74
N GLU A 546 -6.20 7.18 -12.47
CA GLU A 546 -5.19 6.37 -11.80
C GLU A 546 -5.56 4.90 -11.78
N TRP A 547 -6.80 4.56 -11.44
CA TRP A 547 -7.25 3.18 -11.40
C TRP A 547 -7.02 2.49 -12.75
N LEU A 548 -7.46 3.09 -13.84
CA LEU A 548 -7.30 2.53 -15.18
C LEU A 548 -5.83 2.41 -15.58
N LEU A 549 -5.02 3.44 -15.31
CA LEU A 549 -3.59 3.45 -15.63
C LEU A 549 -2.82 2.40 -14.82
N VAL A 550 -2.99 2.38 -13.50
CA VAL A 550 -2.32 1.45 -12.60
C VAL A 550 -2.73 0.02 -12.91
N LEU A 551 -4.01 -0.25 -13.24
CA LEU A 551 -4.47 -1.58 -13.62
C LEU A 551 -3.78 -2.08 -14.90
N LEU A 552 -3.67 -1.23 -15.92
CA LEU A 552 -2.98 -1.57 -17.17
C LEU A 552 -1.49 -1.84 -16.93
N VAL A 553 -0.83 -0.99 -16.15
CA VAL A 553 0.59 -1.16 -15.78
C VAL A 553 0.79 -2.42 -14.93
N ALA A 554 -0.09 -2.69 -13.97
CA ALA A 554 -0.04 -3.88 -13.12
C ALA A 554 -0.14 -5.16 -13.96
N TYR A 555 -1.09 -5.21 -14.89
CA TYR A 555 -1.25 -6.35 -15.80
C TYR A 555 0.00 -6.55 -16.68
N TYR A 556 0.57 -5.46 -17.20
CA TYR A 556 1.78 -5.50 -18.02
C TYR A 556 3.02 -5.97 -17.23
N VAL A 557 3.26 -5.42 -16.04
CA VAL A 557 4.39 -5.80 -15.18
C VAL A 557 4.27 -7.25 -14.72
N ASP A 558 3.07 -7.70 -14.38
CA ASP A 558 2.82 -9.08 -13.96
C ASP A 558 3.06 -10.10 -15.10
N GLN A 559 2.71 -9.76 -16.33
CA GLN A 559 3.01 -10.59 -17.51
C GLN A 559 4.52 -10.76 -17.75
N ILE A 560 5.31 -9.72 -17.42
CA ILE A 560 6.78 -9.78 -17.50
C ILE A 560 7.34 -10.59 -16.33
N SER A 561 6.83 -10.38 -15.11
CA SER A 561 7.31 -11.04 -13.89
C SER A 561 6.97 -12.54 -13.85
N SER A 562 5.77 -12.93 -14.29
CA SER A 562 5.28 -14.32 -14.27
C SER A 562 5.89 -15.19 -15.36
N SER A 563 6.36 -14.60 -16.46
CA SER A 563 7.00 -15.32 -17.56
C SER A 563 8.53 -15.31 -17.38
N GLY A 564 9.00 -16.12 -16.43
CA GLY A 564 10.41 -16.29 -16.03
C GLY A 564 11.43 -15.74 -17.03
N GLY A 565 11.89 -14.51 -16.78
CA GLY A 565 13.05 -13.87 -17.39
C GLY A 565 13.13 -13.78 -18.92
N GLY A 566 12.03 -13.86 -19.68
CA GLY A 566 12.15 -14.11 -21.13
C GLY A 566 11.10 -13.52 -22.08
N LYS A 567 10.24 -12.59 -21.68
CA LYS A 567 9.46 -11.78 -22.63
C LYS A 567 10.10 -10.40 -22.70
N SER A 568 10.52 -9.97 -23.90
CA SER A 568 10.98 -8.59 -24.13
C SER A 568 9.87 -7.61 -23.68
N PRO A 569 10.20 -6.46 -23.07
CA PRO A 569 9.22 -5.46 -22.64
C PRO A 569 8.19 -5.15 -23.76
N LEU A 570 8.64 -5.06 -25.00
CA LEU A 570 7.83 -4.71 -26.17
C LEU A 570 7.07 -5.89 -26.82
N PHE A 571 6.68 -6.95 -26.09
CA PHE A 571 6.00 -8.12 -26.65
C PHE A 571 4.69 -7.79 -27.41
N PHE A 572 3.97 -6.74 -26.98
CA PHE A 572 2.70 -6.31 -27.59
C PHE A 572 2.87 -5.83 -29.05
N LEU A 573 3.97 -5.16 -29.38
CA LEU A 573 4.27 -4.70 -30.75
C LEU A 573 4.52 -5.87 -31.72
N ARG A 574 4.96 -7.02 -31.22
CA ARG A 574 5.13 -8.23 -32.05
C ARG A 574 3.79 -8.86 -32.46
N ARG A 575 2.71 -8.66 -31.68
CA ARG A 575 1.38 -9.21 -31.96
C ARG A 575 0.69 -8.50 -33.14
N PHE A 576 1.11 -7.28 -33.47
CA PHE A 576 0.64 -6.50 -34.63
C PHE A 576 1.35 -6.84 -35.95
N ARG A 577 2.42 -7.66 -35.94
CA ARG A 577 2.91 -8.30 -37.16
C ARG A 577 2.01 -9.49 -37.47
N LYS A 578 1.08 -9.29 -38.41
CA LYS A 578 0.19 -10.33 -38.96
C LYS A 578 0.94 -11.65 -39.18
N LYS A 579 0.27 -12.76 -38.85
CA LYS A 579 0.58 -14.12 -39.27
C LYS A 579 0.96 -14.12 -40.76
N ALA A 580 2.25 -14.17 -41.07
CA ALA A 580 2.69 -14.73 -42.34
C ALA A 580 2.66 -16.24 -42.15
N ALA A 581 1.96 -16.93 -43.06
CA ALA A 581 1.87 -18.38 -43.10
C ALA A 581 3.26 -18.99 -42.86
N ALA A 582 3.32 -19.94 -41.92
CA ALA A 582 4.48 -20.80 -41.75
C ALA A 582 4.64 -21.62 -43.03
N SER A 583 5.40 -21.11 -44.00
CA SER A 583 5.99 -21.95 -45.02
C SER A 583 6.99 -22.84 -44.28
N PHE A 584 6.81 -24.15 -44.40
CA PHE A 584 7.84 -25.17 -44.19
C PHE A 584 9.19 -24.62 -44.66
N ARG A 585 10.01 -24.13 -43.72
CA ARG A 585 11.41 -23.83 -44.00
C ARG A 585 12.16 -25.11 -43.72
N LEU A 586 12.41 -25.84 -44.80
CA LEU A 586 13.52 -26.78 -44.89
C LEU A 586 14.75 -26.13 -44.24
N PRO A 587 15.45 -26.79 -43.30
CA PRO A 587 16.73 -26.29 -42.83
C PRO A 587 17.69 -26.30 -44.02
N SER A 588 17.99 -25.11 -44.53
CA SER A 588 19.09 -24.94 -45.48
C SER A 588 20.37 -25.46 -44.82
N LEU A 589 21.01 -26.44 -45.46
CA LEU A 589 22.39 -26.87 -45.27
C LEU A 589 23.33 -25.66 -45.19
N ARG A 590 23.46 -25.06 -44.01
CA ARG A 590 24.53 -24.12 -43.70
C ARG A 590 25.58 -24.90 -42.95
N LYS A 591 26.47 -25.49 -43.74
CA LYS A 591 27.76 -26.07 -43.34
C LYS A 591 28.62 -24.93 -42.78
N GLN A 592 28.34 -24.52 -41.54
CA GLN A 592 29.15 -23.56 -40.80
C GLN A 592 30.06 -24.39 -39.89
N GLY A 593 31.35 -24.39 -40.23
CA GLY A 593 32.36 -25.23 -39.58
C GLY A 593 32.37 -25.03 -38.07
N SER A 594 31.76 -25.97 -37.36
CA SER A 594 32.08 -26.20 -35.96
C SER A 594 33.43 -26.88 -35.95
N LYS A 595 34.41 -26.28 -35.27
CA LYS A 595 35.59 -27.02 -34.80
C LYS A 595 35.05 -28.27 -34.12
N ALA A 596 35.35 -29.43 -34.69
CA ALA A 596 34.97 -30.71 -34.13
C ALA A 596 35.77 -30.88 -32.83
N PHE A 597 35.15 -30.56 -31.71
CA PHE A 597 35.46 -31.28 -30.47
C PHE A 597 34.92 -32.68 -30.71
N VAL A 598 35.82 -33.60 -31.05
CA VAL A 598 35.54 -35.03 -31.08
C VAL A 598 35.47 -35.46 -29.61
N ASP A 599 34.33 -35.21 -28.97
CA ASP A 599 33.97 -35.96 -27.78
C ASP A 599 33.59 -37.36 -28.28
N MET A 600 34.24 -38.40 -27.75
CA MET A 600 33.84 -39.78 -28.00
C MET A 600 32.51 -40.05 -27.29
N GLU A 601 31.42 -39.50 -27.83
CA GLU A 601 30.06 -39.77 -27.37
C GLU A 601 29.78 -41.27 -27.52
N GLN A 602 29.11 -41.85 -26.52
CA GLN A 602 28.81 -43.27 -26.51
C GLN A 602 27.80 -43.63 -27.62
N PRO A 603 27.92 -44.81 -28.26
CA PRO A 603 27.17 -45.15 -29.46
C PRO A 603 25.65 -45.18 -29.26
N ASP A 604 25.19 -45.42 -28.04
CA ASP A 604 23.77 -45.40 -27.65
C ASP A 604 23.18 -43.98 -27.62
N VAL A 605 23.95 -42.98 -27.18
CA VAL A 605 23.53 -41.57 -27.21
C VAL A 605 23.48 -41.07 -28.66
N ILE A 606 24.42 -41.49 -29.50
CA ILE A 606 24.43 -41.18 -30.93
C ILE A 606 23.20 -41.79 -31.62
N GLN A 607 22.89 -43.06 -31.36
CA GLN A 607 21.69 -43.71 -31.88
C GLN A 607 20.40 -43.02 -31.46
N GLU A 608 20.29 -42.61 -30.19
CA GLU A 608 19.12 -41.87 -29.71
C GLU A 608 19.00 -40.50 -30.39
N ARG A 609 20.12 -39.83 -30.65
CA ARG A 609 20.16 -38.57 -31.39
C ARG A 609 19.72 -38.75 -32.85
N GLU A 610 20.22 -39.77 -33.54
CA GLU A 610 19.79 -40.10 -34.90
C GLU A 610 18.30 -40.41 -34.96
N LYS A 611 17.78 -41.14 -33.96
CA LYS A 611 16.35 -41.42 -33.81
C LYS A 611 15.53 -40.13 -33.64
N VAL A 612 16.00 -39.20 -32.81
CA VAL A 612 15.36 -37.88 -32.64
C VAL A 612 15.37 -37.10 -33.95
N GLU A 613 16.49 -37.08 -34.67
CA GLU A 613 16.61 -36.39 -35.97
C GLU A 613 15.61 -36.96 -36.99
N GLN A 614 15.40 -38.28 -37.01
CA GLN A 614 14.36 -38.92 -37.84
C GLN A 614 12.93 -38.52 -37.42
N LEU A 615 12.63 -38.54 -36.12
CA LEU A 615 11.30 -38.20 -35.59
C LEU A 615 10.93 -36.72 -35.79
N ILE A 616 11.90 -35.83 -35.95
CA ILE A 616 11.66 -34.43 -36.29
C ILE A 616 11.27 -34.27 -37.76
N LEU A 617 11.86 -35.09 -38.65
CA LEU A 617 11.55 -35.09 -40.08
C LEU A 617 10.19 -35.74 -40.36
N GLU A 618 9.88 -36.83 -39.65
CA GLU A 618 8.62 -37.57 -39.72
C GLU A 618 7.93 -37.58 -38.34
N PRO A 619 7.12 -36.55 -38.02
CA PRO A 619 6.46 -36.45 -36.72
C PRO A 619 5.44 -37.58 -36.53
N ASP A 620 5.79 -38.55 -35.70
CA ASP A 620 4.91 -39.64 -35.28
C ASP A 620 4.22 -39.34 -33.95
N THR A 621 2.93 -39.69 -33.85
CA THR A 621 2.12 -39.53 -32.64
C THR A 621 2.42 -40.57 -31.56
N SER A 622 3.21 -41.61 -31.89
CA SER A 622 3.67 -42.64 -30.96
C SER A 622 4.59 -42.07 -29.86
N HIS A 623 5.36 -41.01 -30.17
CA HIS A 623 6.27 -40.37 -29.24
C HIS A 623 5.60 -39.19 -28.52
N ALA A 624 5.53 -39.29 -27.19
CA ALA A 624 4.88 -38.29 -26.36
C ALA A 624 5.79 -37.08 -26.11
N ILE A 625 7.11 -37.30 -26.05
CA ILE A 625 8.12 -36.27 -25.77
C ILE A 625 9.28 -36.47 -26.72
N VAL A 626 9.68 -35.40 -27.42
CA VAL A 626 10.85 -35.39 -28.30
C VAL A 626 11.66 -34.13 -28.00
N CYS A 627 12.88 -34.28 -27.50
CA CYS A 627 13.80 -33.19 -27.21
C CYS A 627 14.87 -33.15 -28.30
N ASP A 628 15.09 -31.98 -28.91
CA ASP A 628 16.09 -31.73 -29.93
C ASP A 628 17.16 -30.77 -29.41
N ASN A 629 18.35 -31.33 -29.13
CA ASN A 629 19.55 -30.58 -28.78
C ASN A 629 19.31 -29.49 -27.71
N LEU A 630 18.54 -29.83 -26.68
CA LEU A 630 18.07 -28.89 -25.67
C LEU A 630 19.24 -28.39 -24.82
N LYS A 631 19.42 -27.08 -24.71
CA LYS A 631 20.55 -26.44 -24.00
C LYS A 631 20.08 -25.46 -22.94
N LYS A 632 20.77 -25.44 -21.80
CA LYS A 632 20.59 -24.43 -20.75
C LYS A 632 21.90 -23.90 -20.24
N VAL A 633 22.07 -22.59 -20.38
CA VAL A 633 23.18 -21.82 -19.80
C VAL A 633 22.60 -20.82 -18.80
N TYR A 634 23.11 -20.85 -17.58
CA TYR A 634 22.83 -19.82 -16.59
C TYR A 634 23.97 -18.79 -16.61
N PRO A 635 23.67 -17.50 -16.73
CA PRO A 635 24.70 -16.46 -16.74
C PRO A 635 25.43 -16.44 -15.40
N GLY A 636 26.73 -16.17 -15.45
CA GLY A 636 27.56 -15.95 -14.27
C GLY A 636 27.03 -14.78 -13.44
N ARG A 637 26.98 -14.96 -12.12
CA ARG A 637 26.75 -13.88 -11.15
C ARG A 637 27.93 -13.81 -10.19
N ASP A 638 28.24 -12.60 -9.73
CA ASP A 638 29.25 -12.35 -8.71
C ASP A 638 30.66 -12.82 -9.10
N GLY A 639 31.06 -12.58 -10.36
CA GLY A 639 32.38 -12.94 -10.88
C GLY A 639 32.57 -14.41 -11.27
N ASN A 640 31.55 -15.26 -11.11
CA ASN A 640 31.61 -16.66 -11.53
C ASN A 640 31.42 -16.82 -13.04
N PRO A 641 32.04 -17.84 -13.68
CA PRO A 641 31.82 -18.16 -15.08
C PRO A 641 30.39 -18.65 -15.34
N GLU A 642 29.95 -18.59 -16.60
CA GLU A 642 28.64 -19.11 -17.01
C GLU A 642 28.56 -20.62 -16.76
N LYS A 643 27.41 -21.07 -16.22
CA LYS A 643 27.19 -22.48 -15.90
C LYS A 643 26.33 -23.16 -16.95
N PHE A 644 26.94 -24.07 -17.70
CA PHE A 644 26.25 -24.98 -18.62
C PHE A 644 25.53 -26.07 -17.82
N ALA A 645 24.23 -25.89 -17.58
CA ALA A 645 23.42 -26.86 -16.85
C ALA A 645 22.93 -28.02 -17.73
N VAL A 646 22.70 -27.78 -19.01
CA VAL A 646 22.35 -28.81 -20.01
C VAL A 646 23.09 -28.47 -21.31
N LYS A 647 23.90 -29.42 -21.81
CA LYS A 647 24.87 -29.25 -22.91
C LYS A 647 24.38 -29.85 -24.26
N GLY A 648 23.07 -29.85 -24.53
CA GLY A 648 22.52 -30.31 -25.81
C GLY A 648 21.97 -31.73 -25.71
N LEU A 649 20.84 -31.86 -25.03
CA LEU A 649 20.18 -33.15 -24.83
C LEU A 649 19.20 -33.46 -25.96
N SER A 650 19.40 -34.61 -26.61
CA SER A 650 18.43 -35.22 -27.52
C SER A 650 17.83 -36.47 -26.88
N LEU A 651 16.50 -36.56 -26.79
CA LEU A 651 15.80 -37.66 -26.12
C LEU A 651 14.40 -37.86 -26.74
N ALA A 652 14.02 -39.12 -27.00
CA ALA A 652 12.67 -39.46 -27.45
C ALA A 652 12.00 -40.47 -26.49
N VAL A 653 10.84 -40.09 -25.94
CA VAL A 653 10.06 -40.93 -25.02
C VAL A 653 8.70 -41.29 -25.65
N PRO A 654 8.44 -42.58 -25.94
CA PRO A 654 7.16 -43.07 -26.43
C PRO A 654 6.07 -43.06 -25.35
N ARG A 655 4.82 -43.14 -25.79
CA ARG A 655 3.67 -43.35 -24.89
C ARG A 655 3.79 -44.71 -24.20
N GLY A 656 3.47 -44.76 -22.92
CA GLY A 656 3.53 -45.98 -22.12
C GLY A 656 4.92 -46.30 -21.53
N GLU A 657 5.91 -45.43 -21.75
CA GLU A 657 7.28 -45.60 -21.23
C GLU A 657 7.53 -44.71 -19.99
N CYS A 658 8.18 -45.29 -18.98
CA CYS A 658 8.79 -44.52 -17.89
C CYS A 658 10.30 -44.39 -18.13
N PHE A 659 10.73 -43.17 -18.41
CA PHE A 659 12.13 -42.82 -18.59
C PHE A 659 12.71 -42.25 -17.29
N GLY A 660 13.71 -42.93 -16.74
CA GLY A 660 14.40 -42.50 -15.52
C GLY A 660 15.71 -41.79 -15.82
N MET A 661 15.88 -40.58 -15.28
CA MET A 661 17.10 -39.80 -15.38
C MET A 661 17.87 -39.90 -14.07
N LEU A 662 18.96 -40.67 -14.10
CA LEU A 662 19.85 -40.93 -12.97
C LEU A 662 21.09 -40.03 -13.08
N GLY A 663 21.51 -39.39 -12.00
CA GLY A 663 22.65 -38.47 -12.04
C GLY A 663 23.04 -38.00 -10.65
N PRO A 664 24.28 -37.57 -10.41
CA PRO A 664 24.63 -36.95 -9.14
C PRO A 664 23.92 -35.59 -8.97
N ASN A 665 23.95 -35.06 -7.74
CA ASN A 665 23.47 -33.71 -7.48
C ASN A 665 24.29 -32.69 -8.30
N GLY A 666 23.62 -31.73 -8.92
CA GLY A 666 24.27 -30.74 -9.79
C GLY A 666 24.46 -31.18 -11.25
N ALA A 667 24.09 -32.41 -11.63
CA ALA A 667 24.23 -32.88 -13.01
C ALA A 667 23.35 -32.14 -14.04
N GLY A 668 22.29 -31.43 -13.61
CA GLY A 668 21.39 -30.68 -14.50
C GLY A 668 19.97 -31.24 -14.64
N LYS A 669 19.65 -32.37 -13.99
CA LYS A 669 18.33 -33.05 -13.98
C LYS A 669 17.13 -32.11 -13.74
N THR A 670 17.15 -31.38 -12.62
CA THR A 670 16.09 -30.41 -12.27
C THR A 670 16.02 -29.25 -13.25
N SER A 671 17.15 -28.85 -13.85
CA SER A 671 17.16 -27.82 -14.90
C SER A 671 16.51 -28.30 -16.19
N PHE A 672 16.69 -29.57 -16.55
CA PHE A 672 15.96 -30.20 -17.65
C PHE A 672 14.45 -30.22 -17.39
N ILE A 673 14.00 -30.76 -16.25
CA ILE A 673 12.57 -30.77 -15.91
C ILE A 673 12.02 -29.34 -15.93
N SER A 674 12.73 -28.38 -15.33
CA SER A 674 12.32 -26.96 -15.30
C SER A 674 12.10 -26.36 -16.69
N MET A 675 12.89 -26.78 -17.70
CA MET A 675 12.66 -26.38 -19.08
C MET A 675 11.42 -27.02 -19.67
N MET A 676 11.26 -28.33 -19.48
CA MET A 676 10.11 -29.09 -20.01
C MET A 676 8.76 -28.64 -19.44
N ILE A 677 8.74 -28.20 -18.18
CA ILE A 677 7.53 -27.65 -17.52
C ILE A 677 7.41 -26.13 -17.67
N GLY A 678 8.31 -25.45 -18.39
CA GLY A 678 8.25 -24.01 -18.69
C GLY A 678 8.58 -23.05 -17.56
N LEU A 679 9.22 -23.51 -16.47
CA LEU A 679 9.76 -22.62 -15.43
C LEU A 679 10.92 -21.78 -15.96
N THR A 680 11.77 -22.39 -16.77
CA THR A 680 12.94 -21.75 -17.36
C THR A 680 12.90 -21.95 -18.87
N LYS A 681 13.11 -20.89 -19.63
CA LYS A 681 13.23 -21.04 -21.09
C LYS A 681 14.55 -21.74 -21.44
N PRO A 682 14.56 -22.63 -22.46
CA PRO A 682 15.79 -23.14 -23.04
C PRO A 682 16.66 -22.00 -23.57
N SER A 683 17.98 -22.14 -23.46
CA SER A 683 18.94 -21.21 -24.07
C SER A 683 19.10 -21.47 -25.57
N ALA A 684 19.00 -22.74 -25.98
CA ALA A 684 18.97 -23.17 -27.38
C ALA A 684 18.31 -24.57 -27.46
N GLY A 685 18.00 -25.02 -28.69
CA GLY A 685 17.27 -26.26 -28.94
C GLY A 685 15.76 -26.10 -28.75
N THR A 686 15.03 -27.18 -29.04
CA THR A 686 13.57 -27.23 -28.90
C THR A 686 13.11 -28.56 -28.31
N ALA A 687 11.86 -28.62 -27.86
CA ALA A 687 11.23 -29.87 -27.48
C ALA A 687 9.75 -29.87 -27.89
N PHE A 688 9.26 -31.05 -28.23
CA PHE A 688 7.88 -31.29 -28.63
C PHE A 688 7.21 -32.22 -27.61
N VAL A 689 6.05 -31.81 -27.09
CA VAL A 689 5.22 -32.60 -26.18
C VAL A 689 3.89 -32.85 -26.86
N GLN A 690 3.59 -34.11 -27.18
CA GLN A 690 2.40 -34.49 -27.98
C GLN A 690 2.32 -33.71 -29.31
N GLY A 691 3.47 -33.45 -29.93
CA GLY A 691 3.58 -32.67 -31.18
C GLY A 691 3.52 -31.14 -31.01
N LEU A 692 3.39 -30.63 -29.78
CA LEU A 692 3.34 -29.20 -29.47
C LEU A 692 4.71 -28.67 -29.03
N ASP A 693 5.11 -27.49 -29.52
CA ASP A 693 6.42 -26.89 -29.24
C ASP A 693 6.43 -26.15 -27.90
N ILE A 694 7.44 -26.43 -27.06
CA ILE A 694 7.64 -25.76 -25.76
C ILE A 694 7.94 -24.25 -25.86
N TRP A 695 8.29 -23.72 -27.05
CA TRP A 695 8.49 -22.29 -27.23
C TRP A 695 7.17 -21.52 -27.42
N ASN A 696 6.23 -22.13 -28.14
CA ASN A 696 5.05 -21.43 -28.67
C ASN A 696 3.73 -21.90 -28.03
N ASP A 697 3.64 -23.17 -27.63
CA ASP A 697 2.37 -23.84 -27.32
C ASP A 697 2.26 -24.32 -25.86
N MET A 698 3.06 -23.74 -24.93
CA MET A 698 3.09 -24.16 -23.53
C MET A 698 1.73 -24.17 -22.81
N ASP A 699 0.87 -23.19 -23.08
CA ASP A 699 -0.45 -23.13 -22.45
C ASP A 699 -1.32 -24.35 -22.86
N MET A 700 -1.18 -24.84 -24.10
CA MET A 700 -1.83 -26.08 -24.53
C MET A 700 -1.16 -27.31 -23.91
N ILE A 701 0.17 -27.33 -23.81
CA ILE A 701 0.93 -28.42 -23.18
C ILE A 701 0.49 -28.62 -21.71
N TYR A 702 0.28 -27.54 -20.95
CA TYR A 702 -0.17 -27.60 -19.55
C TYR A 702 -1.52 -28.29 -19.33
N THR A 703 -2.38 -28.33 -20.35
CA THR A 703 -3.66 -29.03 -20.23
C THR A 703 -3.48 -30.55 -20.17
N ASN A 704 -2.45 -31.09 -20.85
CA ASN A 704 -2.17 -32.53 -20.96
C ASN A 704 -0.98 -33.00 -20.12
N MET A 705 -0.36 -32.11 -19.35
CA MET A 705 0.81 -32.37 -18.50
C MET A 705 0.42 -32.53 -17.03
N GLY A 706 1.08 -33.46 -16.33
CA GLY A 706 1.09 -33.59 -14.87
C GLY A 706 2.48 -33.30 -14.32
N VAL A 707 2.59 -32.58 -13.20
CA VAL A 707 3.90 -32.21 -12.62
C VAL A 707 3.92 -32.51 -11.13
N CYS A 708 4.92 -33.27 -10.69
CA CYS A 708 5.29 -33.44 -9.29
C CYS A 708 6.65 -32.75 -9.05
N PRO A 709 6.67 -31.51 -8.51
CA PRO A 709 7.91 -30.78 -8.27
C PRO A 709 8.73 -31.38 -7.11
N GLN A 710 9.99 -30.99 -6.97
CA GLN A 710 10.86 -31.45 -5.87
C GLN A 710 10.34 -31.04 -4.48
N HIS A 711 9.84 -29.80 -4.35
CA HIS A 711 9.21 -29.30 -3.13
C HIS A 711 7.69 -29.33 -3.25
N ASP A 712 6.99 -29.79 -2.20
CA ASP A 712 5.53 -29.90 -2.20
C ASP A 712 4.84 -28.52 -2.17
N LEU A 713 4.26 -28.11 -3.30
CA LEU A 713 3.56 -26.83 -3.46
C LEU A 713 2.07 -26.96 -3.10
N LEU A 714 1.78 -26.98 -1.80
CA LEU A 714 0.43 -27.23 -1.25
C LEU A 714 -0.10 -26.02 -0.47
N TRP A 715 -1.41 -25.80 -0.47
CA TRP A 715 -2.06 -24.86 0.45
C TRP A 715 -2.25 -25.50 1.81
N GLU A 716 -1.57 -24.98 2.83
CA GLU A 716 -1.59 -25.58 4.17
C GLU A 716 -2.99 -25.61 4.81
N GLN A 717 -3.85 -24.67 4.44
CA GLN A 717 -5.20 -24.52 4.99
C GLN A 717 -6.22 -25.48 4.36
N LEU A 718 -5.97 -25.97 3.14
CA LEU A 718 -6.87 -26.86 2.40
C LEU A 718 -6.61 -28.34 2.75
N THR A 719 -7.63 -29.19 2.62
CA THR A 719 -7.50 -30.65 2.84
C THR A 719 -6.98 -31.38 1.61
N GLY A 720 -6.50 -32.62 1.77
CA GLY A 720 -6.09 -33.44 0.62
C GLY A 720 -7.21 -33.61 -0.41
N ARG A 721 -8.45 -33.84 0.05
CA ARG A 721 -9.63 -33.93 -0.82
C ARG A 721 -9.91 -32.61 -1.55
N GLU A 722 -9.82 -31.47 -0.87
CA GLU A 722 -10.04 -30.15 -1.46
C GLU A 722 -9.00 -29.82 -2.56
N HIS A 723 -7.73 -30.23 -2.38
CA HIS A 723 -6.69 -30.07 -3.40
C HIS A 723 -7.03 -30.86 -4.68
N LEU A 724 -7.37 -32.14 -4.55
CA LEU A 724 -7.67 -32.99 -5.70
C LEU A 724 -8.98 -32.56 -6.39
N LEU A 725 -9.98 -32.10 -5.63
CA LEU A 725 -11.19 -31.50 -6.18
C LEU A 725 -10.91 -30.21 -6.96
N PHE A 726 -9.91 -29.43 -6.58
CA PHE A 726 -9.50 -28.23 -7.31
C PHE A 726 -8.77 -28.59 -8.60
N TYR A 727 -7.69 -29.38 -8.52
CA TYR A 727 -6.90 -29.76 -9.70
C TYR A 727 -7.68 -30.65 -10.68
N GLY A 728 -8.55 -31.54 -10.21
CA GLY A 728 -9.44 -32.32 -11.07
C GLY A 728 -10.38 -31.45 -11.91
N ARG A 729 -10.90 -30.35 -11.35
CA ARG A 729 -11.74 -29.39 -12.11
C ARG A 729 -10.93 -28.60 -13.14
N LEU A 730 -9.67 -28.27 -12.85
CA LEU A 730 -8.77 -27.65 -13.83
C LEU A 730 -8.52 -28.58 -15.03
N LYS A 731 -8.49 -29.89 -14.79
CA LYS A 731 -8.46 -30.94 -15.82
C LYS A 731 -9.84 -31.32 -16.38
N ASN A 732 -10.83 -30.42 -16.25
CA ASN A 732 -12.17 -30.53 -16.81
C ASN A 732 -13.04 -31.69 -16.27
N LEU A 733 -12.69 -32.32 -15.13
CA LEU A 733 -13.54 -33.32 -14.48
C LEU A 733 -14.71 -32.64 -13.74
N ARG A 734 -15.92 -33.22 -13.84
CA ARG A 734 -17.16 -32.67 -13.25
C ARG A 734 -18.03 -33.77 -12.64
N GLY A 735 -18.97 -33.37 -11.78
CA GLY A 735 -20.01 -34.25 -11.24
C GLY A 735 -19.45 -35.48 -10.50
N SER A 736 -20.08 -36.64 -10.72
CA SER A 736 -19.70 -37.93 -10.14
C SER A 736 -18.29 -38.38 -10.56
N ALA A 737 -17.92 -38.16 -11.82
CA ALA A 737 -16.60 -38.53 -12.34
C ALA A 737 -15.46 -37.82 -11.59
N LEU A 738 -15.66 -36.55 -11.20
CA LEU A 738 -14.69 -35.83 -10.37
C LEU A 738 -14.57 -36.47 -8.99
N THR A 739 -15.69 -36.77 -8.32
CA THR A 739 -15.65 -37.36 -6.98
C THR A 739 -15.03 -38.75 -6.98
N GLU A 740 -15.35 -39.57 -7.98
CA GLU A 740 -14.79 -40.90 -8.16
C GLU A 740 -13.27 -40.84 -8.39
N ALA A 741 -12.81 -39.99 -9.32
CA ALA A 741 -11.39 -39.82 -9.60
C ALA A 741 -10.60 -39.30 -8.39
N VAL A 742 -11.20 -38.42 -7.57
CA VAL A 742 -10.59 -37.92 -6.33
C VAL A 742 -10.45 -39.05 -5.30
N GLU A 743 -11.48 -39.86 -5.12
CA GLU A 743 -11.45 -40.98 -4.16
C GLU A 743 -10.52 -42.09 -4.60
N GLU A 744 -10.51 -42.44 -5.88
CA GLU A 744 -9.57 -43.39 -6.45
C GLU A 744 -8.12 -42.90 -6.29
N SER A 745 -7.86 -41.62 -6.55
CA SER A 745 -6.54 -41.02 -6.36
C SER A 745 -6.10 -41.08 -4.88
N LEU A 746 -6.99 -40.74 -3.94
CA LEU A 746 -6.72 -40.81 -2.50
C LEU A 746 -6.48 -42.25 -2.02
N LYS A 747 -7.23 -43.22 -2.55
CA LYS A 747 -7.04 -44.65 -2.24
C LYS A 747 -5.71 -45.14 -2.80
N GLY A 748 -5.38 -44.76 -4.03
CA GLY A 748 -4.12 -45.10 -4.70
C GLY A 748 -2.90 -44.71 -3.86
N VAL A 749 -2.89 -43.51 -3.28
CA VAL A 749 -1.78 -43.02 -2.44
C VAL A 749 -1.94 -43.32 -0.94
N ASN A 750 -2.88 -44.17 -0.53
CA ASN A 750 -3.13 -44.51 0.87
C ASN A 750 -3.38 -43.28 1.78
N LEU A 751 -4.15 -42.30 1.29
CA LEU A 751 -4.59 -41.11 2.04
C LEU A 751 -6.11 -41.07 2.27
N TYR A 752 -6.86 -42.06 1.76
CA TYR A 752 -8.32 -42.12 1.89
C TYR A 752 -8.78 -42.49 3.31
N HIS A 753 -8.07 -43.40 3.98
CA HIS A 753 -8.51 -43.98 5.26
C HIS A 753 -8.14 -43.10 6.47
N GLY A 754 -8.80 -43.36 7.62
CA GLY A 754 -8.46 -42.75 8.91
C GLY A 754 -8.73 -41.25 9.01
N GLY A 755 -9.66 -40.71 8.20
CA GLY A 755 -9.99 -39.28 8.18
C GLY A 755 -8.88 -38.38 7.63
N VAL A 756 -7.82 -38.98 7.06
CA VAL A 756 -6.66 -38.25 6.53
C VAL A 756 -7.06 -37.34 5.37
N ALA A 757 -7.92 -37.82 4.47
CA ALA A 757 -8.39 -37.07 3.30
C ALA A 757 -8.98 -35.68 3.63
N ASP A 758 -9.65 -35.57 4.78
CA ASP A 758 -10.34 -34.36 5.24
C ASP A 758 -9.54 -33.57 6.29
N LYS A 759 -8.31 -34.03 6.58
CA LYS A 759 -7.34 -33.30 7.40
C LYS A 759 -6.62 -32.26 6.55
N GLN A 760 -6.31 -31.11 7.15
CA GLN A 760 -5.59 -30.03 6.47
C GLN A 760 -4.16 -30.45 6.09
N ALA A 761 -3.71 -30.07 4.90
CA ALA A 761 -2.38 -30.38 4.38
C ALA A 761 -1.26 -29.82 5.27
N GLY A 762 -1.50 -28.72 6.00
CA GLY A 762 -0.56 -28.20 6.99
C GLY A 762 -0.27 -29.18 8.14
N LYS A 763 -1.20 -30.09 8.45
CA LYS A 763 -1.06 -31.12 9.50
C LYS A 763 -0.60 -32.49 8.95
N TYR A 764 -0.20 -32.55 7.68
CA TYR A 764 0.36 -33.76 7.06
C TYR A 764 1.84 -33.89 7.42
N SER A 765 2.32 -35.13 7.61
CA SER A 765 3.76 -35.39 7.64
C SER A 765 4.38 -35.11 6.26
N GLY A 766 5.70 -34.93 6.18
CA GLY A 766 6.40 -34.74 4.90
C GLY A 766 6.04 -35.83 3.88
N GLY A 767 6.03 -37.09 4.29
CA GLY A 767 5.65 -38.20 3.40
C GLY A 767 4.19 -38.19 2.96
N MET A 768 3.25 -37.69 3.78
CA MET A 768 1.86 -37.51 3.38
C MET A 768 1.70 -36.37 2.36
N LYS A 769 2.46 -35.27 2.53
CA LYS A 769 2.50 -34.15 1.57
C LYS A 769 3.03 -34.64 0.21
N ARG A 770 4.12 -35.39 0.22
CA ARG A 770 4.71 -36.00 -0.98
C ARG A 770 3.73 -36.89 -1.74
N ARG A 771 3.04 -37.78 -1.02
CA ARG A 771 2.00 -38.65 -1.59
C ARG A 771 0.84 -37.86 -2.20
N LEU A 772 0.43 -36.76 -1.56
CA LEU A 772 -0.57 -35.85 -2.12
C LEU A 772 -0.07 -35.14 -3.38
N SER A 773 1.18 -34.67 -3.43
CA SER A 773 1.79 -34.07 -4.63
C SER A 773 1.80 -35.03 -5.81
N VAL A 774 2.13 -36.30 -5.57
CA VAL A 774 2.07 -37.33 -6.62
C VAL A 774 0.63 -37.58 -7.08
N ALA A 775 -0.34 -37.64 -6.16
CA ALA A 775 -1.75 -37.76 -6.53
C ALA A 775 -2.23 -36.57 -7.40
N ILE A 776 -1.82 -35.35 -7.07
CA ILE A 776 -2.11 -34.14 -7.86
C ILE A 776 -1.51 -34.23 -9.26
N SER A 777 -0.30 -34.77 -9.40
CA SER A 777 0.33 -34.94 -10.72
C SER A 777 -0.35 -35.96 -11.62
N LEU A 778 -1.18 -36.87 -11.06
CA LEU A 778 -1.82 -37.97 -11.78
C LEU A 778 -3.33 -37.77 -12.04
N ILE A 779 -3.95 -36.78 -11.40
CA ILE A 779 -5.38 -36.48 -11.52
C ILE A 779 -5.72 -35.93 -12.91
N GLY A 780 -6.87 -36.31 -13.47
CA GLY A 780 -7.34 -35.78 -14.76
C GLY A 780 -6.65 -36.39 -15.99
N ASP A 781 -6.11 -37.59 -15.83
CA ASP A 781 -5.49 -38.41 -16.90
C ASP A 781 -4.50 -37.67 -17.81
N PRO A 782 -3.40 -37.13 -17.24
CA PRO A 782 -2.38 -36.46 -18.03
C PRO A 782 -1.63 -37.45 -18.94
N LYS A 783 -1.44 -37.07 -20.21
CA LYS A 783 -0.70 -37.89 -21.20
C LYS A 783 0.80 -37.94 -20.92
N VAL A 784 1.32 -36.87 -20.29
CA VAL A 784 2.73 -36.73 -19.96
C VAL A 784 2.87 -36.31 -18.50
N VAL A 785 3.72 -36.99 -17.74
CA VAL A 785 3.94 -36.70 -16.32
C VAL A 785 5.43 -36.51 -16.04
N TYR A 786 5.79 -35.41 -15.38
CA TYR A 786 7.13 -35.12 -14.90
C TYR A 786 7.17 -35.27 -13.39
N MET A 787 8.07 -36.11 -12.87
CA MET A 787 8.26 -36.31 -11.44
C MET A 787 9.70 -36.03 -11.04
N ASP A 788 9.89 -35.01 -10.21
CA ASP A 788 11.21 -34.64 -9.69
C ASP A 788 11.43 -35.20 -8.29
N GLU A 789 12.12 -36.34 -8.18
CA GLU A 789 12.43 -37.05 -6.92
C GLU A 789 11.21 -37.47 -6.07
N PRO A 790 10.24 -38.24 -6.61
CA PRO A 790 8.95 -38.52 -5.95
C PRO A 790 9.04 -39.38 -4.69
N SER A 791 10.06 -40.24 -4.55
CA SER A 791 10.20 -41.13 -3.40
C SER A 791 11.00 -40.56 -2.22
N THR A 792 11.61 -39.37 -2.38
CA THR A 792 12.52 -38.81 -1.39
C THR A 792 11.79 -38.46 -0.09
N GLY A 793 12.34 -38.90 1.05
CA GLY A 793 11.78 -38.63 2.38
C GLY A 793 10.60 -39.53 2.78
N LEU A 794 10.32 -40.61 2.03
CA LEU A 794 9.33 -41.63 2.39
C LEU A 794 9.97 -42.81 3.13
N ASP A 795 9.20 -43.42 4.03
CA ASP A 795 9.54 -44.72 4.62
C ASP A 795 9.47 -45.85 3.56
N PRO A 796 10.19 -46.97 3.75
CA PRO A 796 10.26 -48.05 2.75
C PRO A 796 8.90 -48.61 2.31
N ALA A 797 7.93 -48.71 3.23
CA ALA A 797 6.60 -49.22 2.91
C ALA A 797 5.79 -48.23 2.08
N SER A 798 5.80 -46.94 2.45
CA SER A 798 5.18 -45.87 1.67
C SER A 798 5.81 -45.70 0.29
N ARG A 799 7.13 -45.88 0.17
CA ARG A 799 7.87 -45.85 -1.10
C ARG A 799 7.39 -46.96 -2.04
N ASN A 800 7.32 -48.21 -1.55
CA ASN A 800 6.81 -49.34 -2.33
C ASN A 800 5.35 -49.14 -2.77
N SER A 801 4.51 -48.59 -1.88
CA SER A 801 3.13 -48.23 -2.22
C SER A 801 3.08 -47.19 -3.33
N LEU A 802 3.92 -46.15 -3.26
CA LEU A 802 4.00 -45.11 -4.29
C LEU A 802 4.45 -45.70 -5.63
N TRP A 803 5.45 -46.57 -5.61
CA TRP A 803 5.96 -47.23 -6.81
C TRP A 803 4.87 -48.03 -7.52
N ASN A 804 4.00 -48.71 -6.78
CA ASN A 804 2.86 -49.43 -7.34
C ASN A 804 1.85 -48.49 -8.03
N VAL A 805 1.68 -47.25 -7.53
CA VAL A 805 0.82 -46.24 -8.16
C VAL A 805 1.45 -45.77 -9.48
N VAL A 806 2.74 -45.43 -9.47
CA VAL A 806 3.46 -44.97 -10.67
C VAL A 806 3.49 -46.07 -11.74
N LYS A 807 3.72 -47.33 -11.36
CA LYS A 807 3.66 -48.49 -12.28
C LYS A 807 2.31 -48.66 -12.96
N ARG A 808 1.20 -48.41 -12.25
CA ARG A 808 -0.14 -48.45 -12.84
C ARG A 808 -0.35 -47.27 -13.79
N ALA A 809 0.05 -46.07 -13.38
CA ALA A 809 -0.08 -44.85 -14.18
C ALA A 809 0.75 -44.90 -15.47
N LYS A 810 1.87 -45.63 -15.47
CA LYS A 810 2.76 -45.78 -16.64
C LYS A 810 2.10 -46.39 -17.88
N ARG A 811 1.10 -47.27 -17.72
CA ARG A 811 0.56 -48.08 -18.83
C ARG A 811 0.12 -47.27 -20.04
N ASP A 812 -0.48 -46.10 -19.80
CA ASP A 812 -1.07 -45.27 -20.86
C ASP A 812 -0.42 -43.87 -20.95
N ARG A 813 0.68 -43.64 -20.23
CA ARG A 813 1.28 -42.30 -20.05
C ARG A 813 2.78 -42.34 -20.23
N ALA A 814 3.34 -41.26 -20.79
CA ALA A 814 4.80 -41.07 -20.79
C ALA A 814 5.22 -40.40 -19.48
N ILE A 815 6.09 -41.05 -18.71
CA ILE A 815 6.56 -40.54 -17.42
C ILE A 815 8.06 -40.26 -17.52
N ILE A 816 8.47 -39.03 -17.19
CA ILE A 816 9.89 -38.71 -16.95
C ILE A 816 10.08 -38.56 -15.45
N LEU A 817 10.98 -39.38 -14.91
CA LEU A 817 11.32 -39.45 -13.51
C LEU A 817 12.78 -39.06 -13.32
N THR A 818 13.08 -38.07 -12.47
CA THR A 818 14.44 -37.90 -11.95
C THR A 818 14.53 -38.55 -10.58
N THR A 819 15.59 -39.34 -10.38
CA THR A 819 15.84 -39.98 -9.09
C THR A 819 17.34 -40.08 -8.84
N HIS A 820 17.70 -40.13 -7.56
CA HIS A 820 19.03 -40.51 -7.10
C HIS A 820 19.04 -41.93 -6.49
N SER A 821 17.89 -42.61 -6.45
CA SER A 821 17.76 -43.98 -5.95
C SER A 821 17.83 -44.97 -7.10
N MET A 822 18.88 -45.80 -7.11
CA MET A 822 19.06 -46.84 -8.13
C MET A 822 17.99 -47.93 -8.02
N GLU A 823 17.54 -48.25 -6.81
CA GLU A 823 16.41 -49.16 -6.58
C GLU A 823 15.12 -48.65 -7.22
N GLU A 824 14.82 -47.35 -7.06
CA GLU A 824 13.64 -46.73 -7.67
C GLU A 824 13.70 -46.79 -9.19
N ALA A 825 14.87 -46.42 -9.75
CA ALA A 825 15.12 -46.45 -11.18
C ALA A 825 14.94 -47.86 -11.76
N GLU A 826 15.45 -48.89 -11.09
CA GLU A 826 15.35 -50.28 -11.53
C GLU A 826 13.91 -50.82 -11.44
N VAL A 827 13.14 -50.40 -10.43
CA VAL A 827 11.78 -50.87 -10.21
C VAL A 827 10.76 -50.17 -11.12
N LEU A 828 10.93 -48.88 -11.41
CA LEU A 828 9.93 -48.07 -12.12
C LEU A 828 10.19 -47.89 -13.61
N CYS A 829 11.44 -47.73 -14.00
CA CYS A 829 11.78 -47.22 -15.32
C CYS A 829 12.01 -48.37 -16.32
N ASP A 830 11.51 -48.20 -17.53
CA ASP A 830 11.78 -49.12 -18.65
C ASP A 830 13.13 -48.81 -19.29
N ARG A 831 13.43 -47.52 -19.42
CA ARG A 831 14.70 -46.99 -19.92
C ARG A 831 15.27 -46.00 -18.93
N LEU A 832 16.59 -46.03 -18.78
CA LEU A 832 17.35 -45.18 -17.88
C LEU A 832 18.40 -44.41 -18.68
N GLY A 833 18.58 -43.14 -18.32
CA GLY A 833 19.64 -42.29 -18.82
C GLY A 833 20.55 -41.83 -17.68
N ILE A 834 21.86 -42.06 -17.78
CA ILE A 834 22.84 -41.55 -16.82
C ILE A 834 23.29 -40.16 -17.27
N PHE A 835 22.98 -39.15 -16.45
CA PHE A 835 23.21 -37.73 -16.73
C PHE A 835 24.33 -37.19 -15.84
N VAL A 836 25.40 -36.66 -16.45
CA VAL A 836 26.60 -36.16 -15.76
C VAL A 836 27.06 -34.86 -16.44
N ASP A 837 27.37 -33.83 -15.64
CA ASP A 837 27.88 -32.52 -16.08
C ASP A 837 27.11 -31.88 -17.26
N GLY A 838 25.78 -32.01 -17.23
CA GLY A 838 24.87 -31.43 -18.22
C GLY A 838 24.71 -32.24 -19.50
N GLY A 839 25.34 -33.41 -19.63
CA GLY A 839 25.22 -34.31 -20.78
C GLY A 839 24.67 -35.68 -20.41
N LEU A 840 23.99 -36.32 -21.37
CA LEU A 840 23.58 -37.72 -21.27
C LEU A 840 24.78 -38.60 -21.68
N GLN A 841 25.22 -39.48 -20.79
CA GLN A 841 26.42 -40.29 -21.00
C GLN A 841 26.10 -41.68 -21.56
N CYS A 842 24.99 -42.26 -21.11
CA CYS A 842 24.48 -43.51 -21.65
C CYS A 842 22.96 -43.59 -21.48
N ILE A 843 22.33 -44.42 -22.31
CA ILE A 843 20.91 -44.67 -22.34
C ILE A 843 20.65 -46.16 -22.62
N GLY A 844 19.72 -46.77 -21.87
CA GLY A 844 19.37 -48.16 -22.08
C GLY A 844 18.45 -48.69 -20.99
N ASN A 845 17.94 -49.91 -21.16
CA ASN A 845 17.19 -50.54 -20.07
C ASN A 845 18.14 -50.96 -18.92
N PRO A 846 17.65 -51.08 -17.67
CA PRO A 846 18.51 -51.41 -16.53
C PRO A 846 19.33 -52.71 -16.71
N LYS A 847 18.77 -53.70 -17.43
CA LYS A 847 19.44 -54.98 -17.70
C LYS A 847 20.55 -54.85 -18.76
N GLU A 848 20.33 -54.05 -19.79
CA GLU A 848 21.28 -53.71 -20.85
C GLU A 848 22.44 -52.91 -20.29
N LEU A 849 22.17 -51.93 -19.41
CA LEU A 849 23.22 -51.15 -18.75
C LEU A 849 24.06 -52.05 -17.84
N LYS A 850 23.43 -52.94 -17.05
CA LYS A 850 24.15 -53.96 -16.27
C LYS A 850 24.92 -54.94 -17.16
N GLY A 851 24.41 -55.34 -18.32
CA GLY A 851 25.12 -56.23 -19.24
C GLY A 851 26.31 -55.55 -19.93
N ARG A 852 26.14 -54.30 -20.37
CA ARG A 852 27.15 -53.52 -21.11
C ARG A 852 28.30 -53.06 -20.23
N TYR A 853 28.02 -52.62 -19.00
CA TYR A 853 29.04 -52.12 -18.08
C TYR A 853 29.38 -53.08 -16.93
N GLY A 854 28.57 -54.13 -16.70
CA GLY A 854 28.67 -55.08 -15.59
C GLY A 854 29.27 -56.45 -15.95
N GLY A 855 30.39 -56.41 -16.67
CA GLY A 855 31.24 -57.56 -16.97
C GLY A 855 32.14 -58.01 -15.81
N SER A 856 31.87 -57.58 -14.58
CA SER A 856 32.74 -57.80 -13.43
C SER A 856 31.96 -58.30 -12.20
N TYR A 857 32.56 -59.18 -11.40
CA TYR A 857 32.11 -59.45 -10.05
C TYR A 857 32.64 -58.40 -9.08
N ILE A 858 31.85 -58.08 -8.08
CA ILE A 858 32.22 -57.18 -7.01
C ILE A 858 32.54 -58.03 -5.79
N PHE A 859 33.83 -58.11 -5.46
CA PHE A 859 34.31 -58.83 -4.29
C PHE A 859 34.57 -57.86 -3.14
N THR A 860 33.93 -58.10 -2.00
CA THR A 860 34.11 -57.29 -0.79
C THR A 860 34.62 -58.19 0.32
N MET A 861 35.66 -57.78 1.03
CA MET A 861 36.17 -58.51 2.20
C MET A 861 36.59 -57.55 3.30
N THR A 862 36.21 -57.88 4.53
CA THR A 862 36.53 -57.12 5.74
C THR A 862 37.46 -57.95 6.63
N VAL A 863 38.66 -57.43 6.85
CA VAL A 863 39.73 -58.02 7.66
C VAL A 863 40.21 -57.02 8.71
N SER A 864 41.05 -57.45 9.65
CA SER A 864 41.77 -56.52 10.51
C SER A 864 42.83 -55.76 9.71
N ALA A 865 43.10 -54.49 10.09
CA ALA A 865 43.98 -53.58 9.35
C ALA A 865 45.41 -54.10 9.10
N ASN A 866 45.86 -55.12 9.85
CA ASN A 866 47.19 -55.70 9.71
C ASN A 866 47.31 -56.66 8.52
N HIS A 867 46.18 -57.11 7.94
CA HIS A 867 46.15 -58.09 6.85
C HIS A 867 45.70 -57.49 5.52
N ASP A 868 45.71 -56.15 5.40
CA ASP A 868 45.22 -55.49 4.19
C ASP A 868 46.02 -55.88 2.93
N VAL A 869 47.33 -56.05 3.08
CA VAL A 869 48.24 -56.45 2.00
C VAL A 869 48.02 -57.90 1.58
N ASP A 870 47.67 -58.78 2.52
CA ASP A 870 47.40 -60.20 2.24
C ASP A 870 46.16 -60.36 1.35
N VAL A 871 45.12 -59.54 1.59
CA VAL A 871 43.92 -59.49 0.76
C VAL A 871 44.24 -59.00 -0.65
N GLU A 872 45.04 -57.94 -0.77
CA GLU A 872 45.42 -57.40 -2.08
C GLU A 872 46.21 -58.41 -2.91
N ASN A 873 47.14 -59.13 -2.29
CA ASN A 873 47.90 -60.19 -2.94
C ASN A 873 47.00 -61.36 -3.36
N MET A 874 46.06 -61.77 -2.50
CA MET A 874 45.07 -62.80 -2.83
C MET A 874 44.22 -62.40 -4.03
N VAL A 875 43.73 -61.16 -4.07
CA VAL A 875 42.89 -60.65 -5.16
C VAL A 875 43.67 -60.53 -6.47
N LYS A 876 44.92 -60.07 -6.43
CA LYS A 876 45.80 -60.03 -7.62
C LYS A 876 46.13 -61.42 -8.16
N HIS A 877 46.20 -62.43 -7.29
CA HIS A 877 46.35 -63.82 -7.71
C HIS A 877 45.08 -64.39 -8.34
N LEU A 878 43.90 -63.95 -7.89
CA LEU A 878 42.62 -64.35 -8.49
C LEU A 878 42.39 -63.69 -9.86
N SER A 879 42.73 -62.42 -10.00
CA SER A 879 42.72 -61.72 -11.29
C SER A 879 43.79 -60.62 -11.30
N PRO A 880 44.72 -60.65 -12.26
CA PRO A 880 45.72 -59.59 -12.40
C PRO A 880 45.10 -58.26 -12.84
N SER A 881 43.94 -58.29 -13.50
CA SER A 881 43.16 -57.12 -13.94
C SER A 881 42.19 -56.58 -12.88
N ALA A 882 42.24 -57.11 -11.65
CA ALA A 882 41.38 -56.69 -10.55
C ALA A 882 41.63 -55.22 -10.17
N SER A 883 40.57 -54.40 -10.12
CA SER A 883 40.68 -52.99 -9.70
C SER A 883 40.13 -52.78 -8.30
N LYS A 884 40.86 -52.06 -7.45
CA LYS A 884 40.40 -51.71 -6.09
C LYS A 884 39.48 -50.48 -6.17
N ILE A 885 38.21 -50.63 -5.75
CA ILE A 885 37.21 -49.55 -5.80
C ILE A 885 37.39 -48.59 -4.63
N TYR A 886 37.52 -49.13 -3.41
CA TYR A 886 37.84 -48.38 -2.19
C TYR A 886 38.41 -49.30 -1.09
N HIS A 887 39.04 -48.67 -0.10
CA HIS A 887 39.48 -49.27 1.15
C HIS A 887 39.05 -48.37 2.32
N ILE A 888 38.21 -48.89 3.23
CA ILE A 888 37.71 -48.15 4.39
C ILE A 888 37.68 -49.09 5.60
N SER A 889 38.42 -48.76 6.66
CA SER A 889 38.41 -49.46 7.96
C SER A 889 38.57 -50.98 7.86
N GLY A 890 39.55 -51.47 7.08
CA GLY A 890 39.81 -52.90 6.87
C GLY A 890 38.82 -53.59 5.92
N THR A 891 37.82 -52.87 5.38
CA THR A 891 36.95 -53.36 4.31
C THR A 891 37.50 -52.94 2.95
N GLN A 892 37.79 -53.92 2.10
CA GLN A 892 38.30 -53.73 0.75
C GLN A 892 37.28 -54.22 -0.27
N LYS A 893 36.98 -53.37 -1.26
CA LYS A 893 36.06 -53.69 -2.36
C LYS A 893 36.81 -53.70 -3.69
N TYR A 894 36.70 -54.79 -4.44
CA TYR A 894 37.40 -55.04 -5.69
C TYR A 894 36.41 -55.35 -6.83
N GLU A 895 36.75 -54.88 -8.02
CA GLU A 895 36.10 -55.26 -9.28
C GLU A 895 36.95 -56.33 -9.97
N LEU A 896 36.36 -57.53 -10.15
CA LEU A 896 36.98 -58.72 -10.74
C LEU A 896 36.35 -59.00 -12.11
N PRO A 897 37.08 -58.98 -13.23
CA PRO A 897 36.50 -59.30 -14.53
C PRO A 897 35.97 -60.74 -14.60
N LYS A 898 34.70 -60.91 -15.01
CA LYS A 898 34.02 -62.22 -15.05
C LYS A 898 34.69 -63.24 -15.97
N HIS A 899 35.41 -62.77 -16.99
CA HIS A 899 36.09 -63.62 -17.94
C HIS A 899 37.41 -64.21 -17.39
N GLU A 900 37.98 -63.60 -16.34
CA GLU A 900 39.23 -64.06 -15.73
C GLU A 900 38.99 -64.92 -14.48
N VAL A 901 37.80 -64.84 -13.86
CA VAL A 901 37.56 -65.40 -12.53
C VAL A 901 36.35 -66.33 -12.53
N ARG A 902 36.55 -67.58 -12.08
CA ARG A 902 35.45 -68.50 -11.76
C ARG A 902 35.06 -68.34 -10.30
N ILE A 903 33.76 -68.38 -10.01
CA ILE A 903 33.23 -68.22 -8.65
C ILE A 903 33.87 -69.25 -7.69
N ALA A 904 34.10 -70.48 -8.13
CA ALA A 904 34.74 -71.53 -7.32
C ALA A 904 36.14 -71.14 -6.82
N ASP A 905 36.94 -70.46 -7.64
CA ASP A 905 38.30 -70.06 -7.31
C ASP A 905 38.29 -68.97 -6.21
N VAL A 906 37.30 -68.07 -6.24
CA VAL A 906 37.10 -67.03 -5.21
C VAL A 906 36.73 -67.67 -3.87
N PHE A 907 35.79 -68.62 -3.86
CA PHE A 907 35.40 -69.33 -2.63
C PHE A 907 36.60 -70.08 -2.02
N GLN A 908 37.41 -70.75 -2.86
CA GLN A 908 38.59 -71.47 -2.40
C GLN A 908 39.66 -70.52 -1.85
N ALA A 909 39.89 -69.37 -2.49
CA ALA A 909 40.82 -68.37 -2.00
C ALA A 909 40.40 -67.77 -0.65
N VAL A 910 39.10 -67.50 -0.46
CA VAL A 910 38.58 -67.00 0.82
C VAL A 910 38.67 -68.06 1.92
N GLU A 911 38.44 -69.32 1.61
CA GLU A 911 38.58 -70.40 2.60
C GLU A 911 40.04 -70.57 3.04
N ASN A 912 40.98 -70.48 2.08
CA ASN A 912 42.40 -70.42 2.38
C ASN A 912 42.77 -69.19 3.22
N ALA A 913 42.17 -68.03 2.96
CA ALA A 913 42.39 -66.80 3.73
C ALA A 913 41.88 -66.93 5.18
N LYS A 914 40.68 -67.49 5.38
CA LYS A 914 40.09 -67.75 6.71
C LYS A 914 40.96 -68.67 7.58
N SER A 915 41.70 -69.59 6.98
CA SER A 915 42.63 -70.46 7.70
C SER A 915 43.92 -69.75 8.16
N ARG A 916 44.24 -68.59 7.58
CA ARG A 916 45.46 -67.81 7.87
C ARG A 916 45.19 -66.62 8.80
N PHE A 917 44.04 -65.97 8.67
CA PHE A 917 43.66 -64.79 9.46
C PHE A 917 42.13 -64.66 9.60
N THR A 918 41.70 -63.86 10.57
CA THR A 918 40.27 -63.64 10.85
C THR A 918 39.62 -62.75 9.80
N VAL A 919 38.72 -63.32 9.01
CA VAL A 919 37.83 -62.59 8.08
C VAL A 919 36.53 -62.29 8.81
N PHE A 920 36.21 -61.00 9.02
CA PHE A 920 34.98 -60.59 9.71
C PHE A 920 33.74 -60.74 8.83
N ALA A 921 33.86 -60.37 7.55
CA ALA A 921 32.79 -60.49 6.57
C ALA A 921 33.39 -60.57 5.16
N TRP A 922 32.72 -61.27 4.26
CA TRP A 922 33.05 -61.24 2.83
C TRP A 922 31.79 -61.45 1.99
N GLY A 923 31.82 -61.00 0.76
CA GLY A 923 30.73 -61.18 -0.19
C GLY A 923 31.21 -61.06 -1.63
N LEU A 924 30.60 -61.86 -2.50
CA LEU A 924 30.75 -61.76 -3.95
C LEU A 924 29.37 -61.45 -4.52
N ALA A 925 29.24 -60.29 -5.18
CA ALA A 925 28.02 -59.85 -5.81
C ALA A 925 28.23 -59.56 -7.29
N ASP A 926 27.15 -59.66 -8.08
CA ASP A 926 27.15 -59.13 -9.44
C ASP A 926 27.21 -57.60 -9.44
N THR A 927 27.67 -57.01 -10.54
CA THR A 927 27.69 -55.54 -10.69
C THR A 927 26.28 -54.98 -10.53
N THR A 928 26.10 -54.09 -9.57
CA THR A 928 24.82 -53.40 -9.35
C THR A 928 24.68 -52.18 -10.28
N LEU A 929 23.48 -51.61 -10.38
CA LEU A 929 23.28 -50.37 -11.13
C LEU A 929 24.06 -49.20 -10.48
N GLU A 930 24.28 -49.25 -9.17
CA GLU A 930 25.12 -48.30 -8.44
C GLU A 930 26.58 -48.36 -8.90
N ASP A 931 27.13 -49.57 -9.05
CA ASP A 931 28.50 -49.75 -9.52
C ASP A 931 28.65 -49.29 -10.99
N VAL A 932 27.66 -49.58 -11.85
CA VAL A 932 27.60 -49.05 -13.23
C VAL A 932 27.57 -47.52 -13.23
N PHE A 933 26.75 -46.91 -12.38
CA PHE A 933 26.66 -45.47 -12.25
C PHE A 933 28.00 -44.84 -11.82
N ILE A 934 28.68 -45.40 -10.83
CA ILE A 934 29.99 -44.91 -10.37
C ILE A 934 31.02 -45.02 -11.51
N LYS A 935 31.00 -46.12 -12.26
CA LYS A 935 31.92 -46.34 -13.39
C LYS A 935 31.73 -45.30 -14.50
N VAL A 936 30.48 -45.07 -14.91
CA VAL A 936 30.15 -44.09 -15.96
C VAL A 936 30.43 -42.66 -15.46
N ALA A 937 30.08 -42.34 -14.21
CA ALA A 937 30.34 -41.03 -13.63
C ALA A 937 31.84 -40.71 -13.51
N ARG A 938 32.66 -41.67 -13.05
CA ARG A 938 34.13 -41.51 -12.98
C ARG A 938 34.73 -41.35 -14.37
N GLY A 939 34.30 -42.15 -15.34
CA GLY A 939 34.75 -42.03 -16.73
C GLY A 939 34.46 -40.64 -17.31
N ALA A 940 33.25 -40.13 -17.10
CA ALA A 940 32.88 -38.79 -17.56
C ALA A 940 33.68 -37.67 -16.84
N GLN A 941 33.95 -37.81 -15.54
CA GLN A 941 34.74 -36.82 -14.78
C GLN A 941 36.23 -36.82 -15.15
N SER A 942 36.83 -37.97 -15.44
CA SER A 942 38.24 -38.04 -15.87
C SER A 942 38.48 -37.33 -17.20
N PHE A 943 37.48 -37.29 -18.09
CA PHE A 943 37.57 -36.57 -19.36
C PHE A 943 37.52 -35.05 -19.17
N ASN A 944 36.69 -34.53 -18.25
CA ASN A 944 36.56 -33.09 -18.00
C ASN A 944 37.78 -32.46 -17.28
N VAL A 945 38.66 -33.24 -16.64
CA VAL A 945 39.90 -32.73 -16.00
C VAL A 945 41.05 -32.59 -17.02
N LEU A 946 40.96 -33.30 -18.16
CA LEU A 946 41.94 -33.25 -19.24
C LEU A 946 41.59 -32.23 -20.35
N SER A 947 40.38 -31.64 -20.30
CA SER A 947 39.88 -30.57 -21.18
C SER A 947 39.89 -29.22 -20.47
#